data_AF-A0A225X129-F1
#
_entry.id   AF-A0A225X129-F1
#
_cell.length_a   1.000
_cell.length_b   1.000
_cell.length_c   1.000
_cell.angle_alpha   90.00
_cell.angle_beta   90.00
_cell.angle_gamma   90.00
#
_symmetry.space_group_name_H-M   'P 1'
#
loop_
_entity.id
_entity.type
_entity.pdbx_description
1 polymer ?
#
loop_
_entity_poly.entity_id
_entity_poly.type
_entity_poly.pdbx_seq_one_letter_code
_entity_poly.pdbx_strand_id
1 'polypeptide(L)'
;MSGQEPVDTLEAFRVRHGQTTNWRYDMLVQICQRPRVVCRREVPLVFSTKIEAPGGGILGELRILEGDEPADAVLNFALQHDIGRGGRATILKAVCEVPRLVCTRYKALMHSKAVTGEDGAQIGKLEIYDNEEPVDQIYRFVKDHKLPTFAMEQLLKVVCSAIGDTQCQRKIPFMYSERIVARDETGEPRPLGTLQIPLGEEPADIVYNFGLHYGLDKPFRQNLVRIVCDDKYVTCKRFKPIVFASPIDVGNNTVVGVLSIREDEELADAVRRFSRQTNITRDLQISLLQTLCGTRDGILCTRGQALLRSTPVSDVKGQVLGYVSIYEGQEPADVVYQFAEQHNLAPGDADMLLEKLCNPPKPKAGEERNDEDEVEPLTCSRYAPIVFKVPVAAQNGSHLGILEVLANEEPADAVARFGNKHELSPEEKKSIVSGVCEASGLECTRDVGILYEAVYTLPDGRRERLPFYDGQDSTDVVYEYGLMRNLTLRERQKFLIEICNEPRKRPNCTRAEPMLVNIPVWESASTKLGDVKVLEGQEPVDVVYAFMEKHDLFQTAPLNTSLLELVCNSTRVECSRKQPRRTLFSVQASYAGLSHTLEYVRPESDWICETELHGGQRCVHYVEILAKKFCERHMYDWGACESRILEALRQQLEYYEIRMWKAKDMYAKLGLVKTASREQIDAAYNTLVKRFNNETEPYKYDKLKEAYRVLSDPEEKYYYDLPCVKLFGCLCGKRQKDGGITFTPD
;
A
#
# COMPACT_ATOMS: atom_id res chain seq x y z
N MET A 1 -75.92 48.56 1.28
CA MET A 1 -74.57 48.02 1.01
C MET A 1 -74.31 46.89 1.99
N SER A 2 -74.77 45.67 1.69
CA SER A 2 -74.36 44.49 2.45
C SER A 2 -73.26 43.79 1.65
N GLY A 3 -72.13 43.49 2.29
CA GLY A 3 -71.04 42.72 1.70
C GLY A 3 -69.76 43.48 1.34
N GLN A 4 -69.71 44.81 1.47
CA GLN A 4 -68.43 45.54 1.40
C GLN A 4 -67.75 45.53 2.76
N GLU A 5 -66.45 45.27 2.74
CA GLU A 5 -65.65 45.27 3.96
C GLU A 5 -65.45 46.71 4.47
N PRO A 6 -65.66 46.98 5.77
CA PRO A 6 -65.46 48.30 6.35
C PRO A 6 -64.06 48.88 6.10
N VAL A 7 -63.00 48.06 6.16
CA VAL A 7 -61.62 48.54 5.95
C VAL A 7 -61.36 49.05 4.53
N ASP A 8 -61.95 48.45 3.49
CA ASP A 8 -61.80 48.91 2.10
C ASP A 8 -62.49 50.24 1.87
N THR A 9 -63.64 50.40 2.52
CA THR A 9 -64.42 51.64 2.45
C THR A 9 -63.66 52.77 3.13
N LEU A 10 -63.05 52.47 4.29
CA LEU A 10 -62.18 53.41 5.00
C LEU A 10 -60.91 53.74 4.23
N GLU A 11 -60.32 52.76 3.53
CA GLU A 11 -59.14 52.99 2.69
C GLU A 11 -59.47 53.88 1.49
N ALA A 12 -60.57 53.64 0.80
CA ALA A 12 -61.05 54.51 -0.28
C ALA A 12 -61.32 55.94 0.22
N PHE A 13 -61.89 56.09 1.42
CA PHE A 13 -62.08 57.38 2.07
C PHE A 13 -60.74 58.04 2.41
N ARG A 14 -59.80 57.27 2.97
CA ARG A 14 -58.46 57.73 3.34
C ARG A 14 -57.73 58.31 2.13
N VAL A 15 -57.68 57.58 1.02
CA VAL A 15 -57.05 58.02 -0.23
C VAL A 15 -57.75 59.25 -0.81
N ARG A 16 -59.08 59.28 -0.83
CA ARG A 16 -59.86 60.41 -1.37
C ARG A 16 -59.68 61.71 -0.57
N HIS A 17 -59.51 61.60 0.74
CA HIS A 17 -59.48 62.74 1.66
C HIS A 17 -58.11 62.99 2.30
N GLY A 18 -57.05 62.34 1.80
CA GLY A 18 -55.67 62.55 2.26
C GLY A 18 -55.42 62.21 3.73
N GLN A 19 -56.12 61.21 4.28
CA GLN A 19 -55.98 60.82 5.69
C GLN A 19 -54.78 59.88 5.91
N THR A 20 -54.34 59.76 7.16
CA THR A 20 -53.23 58.88 7.55
C THR A 20 -53.67 57.41 7.70
N THR A 21 -52.72 56.48 7.65
CA THR A 21 -52.98 55.05 7.94
C THR A 21 -53.44 54.82 9.38
N ASN A 22 -52.89 55.59 10.35
CA ASN A 22 -53.33 55.56 11.75
C ASN A 22 -54.80 55.94 11.88
N TRP A 23 -55.24 56.97 11.16
CA TRP A 23 -56.67 57.36 11.13
C TRP A 23 -57.57 56.22 10.65
N ARG A 24 -57.15 55.47 9.62
CA ARG A 24 -57.90 54.30 9.13
C ARG A 24 -58.02 53.23 10.21
N TYR A 25 -56.94 52.93 10.92
CA TYR A 25 -56.93 51.94 12.00
C TYR A 25 -57.89 52.35 13.14
N ASP A 26 -57.78 53.59 13.61
CA ASP A 26 -58.61 54.11 14.70
C ASP A 26 -60.10 54.12 14.34
N MET A 27 -60.44 54.50 13.10
CA MET A 27 -61.82 54.47 12.61
C MET A 27 -62.34 53.05 12.43
N LEU A 28 -61.49 52.12 11.97
CA LEU A 28 -61.88 50.72 11.80
C LEU A 28 -62.26 50.11 13.15
N VAL A 29 -61.46 50.33 14.21
CA VAL A 29 -61.78 49.86 15.57
C VAL A 29 -63.13 50.40 16.04
N GLN A 30 -63.39 51.69 15.87
CA GLN A 30 -64.67 52.31 16.28
C GLN A 30 -65.88 51.78 15.48
N ILE A 31 -65.69 51.46 14.20
CA ILE A 31 -66.75 50.96 13.32
C ILE A 31 -67.03 49.48 13.60
N CYS A 32 -65.99 48.67 13.81
CA CYS A 32 -66.10 47.23 14.06
C CYS A 32 -66.68 46.91 15.45
N GLN A 33 -66.64 47.85 16.41
CA GLN A 33 -67.29 47.72 17.71
C GLN A 33 -68.81 47.93 17.66
N ARG A 34 -69.38 48.35 16.53
CA ARG A 34 -70.84 48.57 16.42
C ARG A 34 -71.57 47.24 16.18
N PRO A 35 -72.65 46.95 16.92
CA PRO A 35 -73.33 45.64 16.90
C PRO A 35 -74.00 45.26 15.56
N ARG A 36 -74.03 46.16 14.58
CA ARG A 36 -74.60 45.93 13.24
C ARG A 36 -73.56 45.89 12.11
N VAL A 37 -72.26 45.97 12.44
CA VAL A 37 -71.17 45.94 11.47
C VAL A 37 -70.34 44.68 11.68
N VAL A 38 -70.12 43.92 10.61
CA VAL A 38 -69.26 42.74 10.63
C VAL A 38 -67.95 43.10 9.95
N CYS A 39 -66.86 43.10 10.70
CA CYS A 39 -65.51 43.20 10.17
C CYS A 39 -64.88 41.82 10.14
N ARG A 40 -64.44 41.41 8.96
CA ARG A 40 -63.76 40.14 8.67
C ARG A 40 -62.26 40.32 8.50
N ARG A 41 -61.77 41.55 8.25
CA ARG A 41 -60.34 41.85 8.07
C ARG A 41 -59.94 43.26 8.50
N GLU A 42 -58.67 43.38 8.84
CA GLU A 42 -58.06 44.61 9.38
C GLU A 42 -57.24 45.39 8.35
N VAL A 43 -56.94 44.75 7.21
CA VAL A 43 -56.17 45.32 6.09
C VAL A 43 -57.03 45.40 4.81
N PRO A 44 -56.90 46.51 4.04
CA PRO A 44 -57.68 46.72 2.83
C PRO A 44 -57.17 45.84 1.68
N LEU A 45 -58.05 45.62 0.69
CA LEU A 45 -57.74 44.88 -0.53
C LEU A 45 -57.14 45.86 -1.53
N VAL A 46 -55.89 45.61 -1.93
CA VAL A 46 -55.16 46.51 -2.83
C VAL A 46 -55.35 46.11 -4.30
N PHE A 47 -55.53 44.82 -4.55
CA PHE A 47 -55.75 44.30 -5.89
C PHE A 47 -56.66 43.07 -5.87
N SER A 48 -57.56 42.98 -6.86
CA SER A 48 -58.37 41.81 -7.12
C SER A 48 -58.55 41.60 -8.61
N THR A 49 -58.39 40.36 -9.07
CA THR A 49 -58.67 39.99 -10.46
C THR A 49 -59.23 38.58 -10.55
N LYS A 50 -60.11 38.33 -11.52
CA LYS A 50 -60.59 36.99 -11.83
C LYS A 50 -59.60 36.31 -12.77
N ILE A 51 -59.11 35.14 -12.39
CA ILE A 51 -58.22 34.34 -13.23
C ILE A 51 -59.06 33.33 -13.99
N GLU A 52 -58.90 33.32 -15.31
CA GLU A 52 -59.59 32.39 -16.20
C GLU A 52 -58.73 31.15 -16.48
N ALA A 53 -59.37 29.98 -16.52
CA ALA A 53 -58.78 28.73 -16.97
C ALA A 53 -58.46 28.80 -18.47
N PRO A 54 -57.44 28.07 -18.95
CA PRO A 54 -57.13 27.95 -20.38
C PRO A 54 -58.32 27.48 -21.24
N GLY A 55 -59.31 26.80 -20.65
CA GLY A 55 -60.53 26.32 -21.30
C GLY A 55 -61.76 27.25 -21.24
N GLY A 56 -61.62 28.50 -20.76
CA GLY A 56 -62.71 29.50 -20.78
C GLY A 56 -63.67 29.51 -19.59
N GLY A 57 -63.26 29.00 -18.42
CA GLY A 57 -64.01 29.11 -17.16
C GLY A 57 -63.26 29.93 -16.11
N ILE A 58 -63.92 30.51 -15.11
CA ILE A 58 -63.23 31.26 -14.04
C ILE A 58 -62.62 30.25 -13.04
N LEU A 59 -61.28 30.25 -12.88
CA LEU A 59 -60.56 29.43 -11.89
C LEU A 59 -60.83 29.92 -10.46
N GLY A 60 -60.80 31.24 -10.27
CA GLY A 60 -60.96 31.86 -8.97
C GLY A 60 -60.70 33.37 -9.02
N GLU A 61 -60.79 34.03 -7.87
CA GLU A 61 -60.45 35.44 -7.71
C GLU A 61 -59.15 35.56 -6.92
N LEU A 62 -58.09 36.07 -7.56
CA LEU A 62 -56.83 36.40 -6.89
C LEU A 62 -57.00 37.72 -6.15
N ARG A 63 -56.74 37.71 -4.84
CA ARG A 63 -56.86 38.87 -3.94
C ARG A 63 -55.51 39.15 -3.28
N ILE A 64 -55.09 40.41 -3.28
CA ILE A 64 -53.83 40.87 -2.66
C ILE A 64 -54.18 41.98 -1.66
N LEU A 65 -53.86 41.77 -0.39
CA LEU A 65 -54.11 42.72 0.68
C LEU A 65 -52.94 43.70 0.85
N GLU A 66 -53.18 44.80 1.56
CA GLU A 66 -52.13 45.76 1.91
C GLU A 66 -51.07 45.10 2.80
N GLY A 67 -49.82 45.13 2.34
CA GLY A 67 -48.68 44.49 3.01
C GLY A 67 -48.35 43.08 2.51
N ASP A 68 -49.20 42.47 1.69
CA ASP A 68 -48.89 41.19 1.05
C ASP A 68 -47.85 41.38 -0.06
N GLU A 69 -46.88 40.48 -0.13
CA GLU A 69 -46.01 40.38 -1.31
C GLU A 69 -46.78 39.70 -2.46
N PRO A 70 -46.92 40.35 -3.63
CA PRO A 70 -47.69 39.80 -4.74
C PRO A 70 -47.22 38.41 -5.19
N ALA A 71 -45.91 38.11 -5.10
CA ALA A 71 -45.37 36.79 -5.41
C ALA A 71 -45.96 35.68 -4.53
N ASP A 72 -46.14 35.93 -3.23
CA ASP A 72 -46.69 34.95 -2.30
C ASP A 72 -48.20 34.80 -2.44
N ALA A 73 -48.92 35.91 -2.68
CA ALA A 73 -50.36 35.87 -2.94
C ALA A 73 -50.67 35.08 -4.22
N VAL A 74 -49.89 35.28 -5.28
CA VAL A 74 -49.99 34.52 -6.54
C VAL A 74 -49.61 33.07 -6.34
N LEU A 75 -48.59 32.77 -5.52
CA LEU A 75 -48.22 31.39 -5.17
C LEU A 75 -49.35 30.67 -4.43
N ASN A 76 -49.92 31.30 -3.39
CA ASN A 76 -51.01 30.71 -2.61
C ASN A 76 -52.23 30.42 -3.50
N PHE A 77 -52.58 31.34 -4.39
CA PHE A 77 -53.62 31.13 -5.39
C PHE A 77 -53.28 29.97 -6.34
N ALA A 78 -52.05 29.92 -6.84
CA ALA A 78 -51.60 28.86 -7.74
C ALA A 78 -51.64 27.48 -7.08
N LEU A 79 -51.25 27.37 -5.81
CA LEU A 79 -51.30 26.10 -5.05
C LEU A 79 -52.74 25.64 -4.81
N GLN A 80 -53.67 26.56 -4.51
CA GLN A 80 -55.09 26.24 -4.29
C GLN A 80 -55.79 25.73 -5.56
N HIS A 81 -55.33 26.16 -6.73
CA HIS A 81 -55.94 25.86 -8.03
C HIS A 81 -55.08 24.96 -8.92
N ASP A 82 -54.05 24.32 -8.35
CA ASP A 82 -53.12 23.40 -9.04
C ASP A 82 -52.50 24.00 -10.32
N ILE A 83 -52.20 25.30 -10.29
CA ILE A 83 -51.60 26.02 -11.41
C ILE A 83 -50.10 25.72 -11.45
N GLY A 84 -49.65 25.15 -12.56
CA GLY A 84 -48.23 24.89 -12.80
C GLY A 84 -47.38 26.17 -12.91
N ARG A 85 -46.06 25.99 -12.79
CA ARG A 85 -45.07 27.10 -12.74
C ARG A 85 -45.18 28.12 -13.87
N GLY A 86 -45.39 27.67 -15.11
CA GLY A 86 -45.52 28.56 -16.27
C GLY A 86 -46.75 29.47 -16.19
N GLY A 87 -47.88 28.93 -15.71
CA GLY A 87 -49.10 29.70 -15.47
C GLY A 87 -48.89 30.73 -14.36
N ARG A 88 -48.24 30.32 -13.25
CA ARG A 88 -47.93 31.21 -12.13
C ARG A 88 -47.02 32.37 -12.52
N ALA A 89 -45.93 32.11 -13.26
CA ALA A 89 -45.02 33.15 -13.73
C ALA A 89 -45.74 34.18 -14.63
N THR A 90 -46.68 33.70 -15.44
CA THR A 90 -47.52 34.56 -16.30
C THR A 90 -48.44 35.45 -15.45
N ILE A 91 -49.11 34.89 -14.45
CA ILE A 91 -49.98 35.63 -13.53
C ILE A 91 -49.16 36.66 -12.75
N LEU A 92 -48.02 36.26 -12.17
CA LEU A 92 -47.18 37.16 -11.38
C LEU A 92 -46.65 38.33 -12.22
N LYS A 93 -46.21 38.06 -13.45
CA LYS A 93 -45.77 39.11 -14.38
C LYS A 93 -46.89 40.12 -14.63
N ALA A 94 -48.10 39.64 -14.93
CA ALA A 94 -49.25 40.52 -15.17
C ALA A 94 -49.65 41.33 -13.93
N VAL A 95 -49.55 40.75 -12.73
CA VAL A 95 -49.82 41.43 -11.44
C VAL A 95 -48.77 42.52 -11.16
N CYS A 96 -47.49 42.23 -11.38
CA CYS A 96 -46.40 43.16 -11.12
C CYS A 96 -46.28 44.29 -12.15
N GLU A 97 -46.92 44.17 -13.31
CA GLU A 97 -47.03 45.26 -14.30
C GLU A 97 -48.07 46.32 -13.90
N VAL A 98 -48.88 46.08 -12.85
CA VAL A 98 -49.87 47.04 -12.36
C VAL A 98 -49.19 48.16 -11.57
N PRO A 99 -49.25 49.44 -12.01
CA PRO A 99 -48.44 50.53 -11.43
C PRO A 99 -48.70 50.85 -9.94
N ARG A 100 -49.81 50.38 -9.38
CA ARG A 100 -50.21 50.61 -7.98
C ARG A 100 -49.80 49.48 -7.03
N LEU A 101 -49.25 48.39 -7.56
CA LEU A 101 -48.73 47.26 -6.79
C LEU A 101 -47.21 47.34 -6.79
N VAL A 102 -46.59 47.17 -5.63
CA VAL A 102 -45.14 47.08 -5.49
C VAL A 102 -44.79 45.61 -5.29
N CYS A 103 -44.18 45.00 -6.31
CA CYS A 103 -43.55 43.69 -6.17
C CYS A 103 -42.12 43.88 -5.68
N THR A 104 -41.80 43.40 -4.48
CA THR A 104 -40.44 43.47 -3.96
C THR A 104 -39.59 42.29 -4.44
N ARG A 105 -40.23 41.19 -4.86
CA ARG A 105 -39.57 40.01 -5.44
C ARG A 105 -40.40 39.35 -6.52
N TYR A 106 -39.70 38.67 -7.44
CA TYR A 106 -40.29 37.84 -8.50
C TYR A 106 -40.20 36.34 -8.22
N LYS A 107 -39.61 35.97 -7.09
CA LYS A 107 -39.46 34.59 -6.64
C LYS A 107 -40.26 34.38 -5.37
N ALA A 108 -41.30 33.56 -5.44
CA ALA A 108 -42.08 33.19 -4.28
C ALA A 108 -41.38 32.08 -3.48
N LEU A 109 -41.54 32.06 -2.15
CA LEU A 109 -40.97 31.00 -1.31
C LEU A 109 -42.01 29.88 -1.22
N MET A 110 -41.79 28.79 -1.96
CA MET A 110 -42.74 27.66 -2.03
C MET A 110 -42.71 26.80 -0.78
N HIS A 111 -41.52 26.56 -0.25
CA HIS A 111 -41.33 25.73 0.92
C HIS A 111 -40.23 26.31 1.80
N SER A 112 -40.44 26.30 3.11
CA SER A 112 -39.44 26.71 4.08
C SER A 112 -39.61 25.91 5.35
N LYS A 113 -38.66 25.02 5.66
CA LYS A 113 -38.72 24.18 6.86
C LYS A 113 -37.34 23.91 7.44
N ALA A 114 -37.23 23.94 8.76
CA ALA A 114 -36.04 23.49 9.46
C ALA A 114 -35.95 21.96 9.37
N VAL A 115 -34.80 21.46 8.90
CA VAL A 115 -34.48 20.03 8.82
C VAL A 115 -33.67 19.67 10.06
N THR A 116 -34.08 18.62 10.76
CA THR A 116 -33.43 18.10 11.97
C THR A 116 -32.88 16.70 11.73
N GLY A 117 -31.73 16.38 12.33
CA GLY A 117 -31.13 15.05 12.31
C GLY A 117 -31.84 14.05 13.20
N GLU A 118 -31.40 12.79 13.17
CA GLU A 118 -31.96 11.70 13.99
C GLU A 118 -31.77 11.93 15.50
N ASP A 119 -30.75 12.69 15.87
CA ASP A 119 -30.45 13.14 17.24
C ASP A 119 -31.28 14.37 17.68
N GLY A 120 -32.14 14.88 16.81
CA GLY A 120 -32.92 16.09 17.03
C GLY A 120 -32.12 17.39 16.85
N ALA A 121 -30.83 17.31 16.47
CA ALA A 121 -30.03 18.50 16.18
C ALA A 121 -30.51 19.18 14.89
N GLN A 122 -30.56 20.51 14.87
CA GLN A 122 -30.95 21.24 13.68
C GLN A 122 -29.80 21.21 12.65
N ILE A 123 -30.06 20.60 11.49
CA ILE A 123 -29.11 20.52 10.38
C ILE A 123 -29.04 21.86 9.65
N GLY A 124 -30.21 22.43 9.31
CA GLY A 124 -30.31 23.65 8.53
C GLY A 124 -31.74 23.99 8.15
N LYS A 125 -31.92 25.06 7.37
CA LYS A 125 -33.24 25.48 6.87
C LYS A 125 -33.29 25.22 5.35
N LEU A 126 -34.20 24.37 4.90
CA LEU A 126 -34.41 24.09 3.49
C LEU A 126 -35.43 25.10 2.94
N GLU A 127 -35.00 25.92 1.99
CA GLU A 127 -35.82 26.91 1.30
C GLU A 127 -35.90 26.56 -0.18
N ILE A 128 -37.12 26.53 -0.72
CA ILE A 128 -37.35 26.19 -2.12
C ILE A 128 -38.14 27.32 -2.74
N TYR A 129 -37.53 27.96 -3.73
CA TYR A 129 -38.14 29.03 -4.50
C TYR A 129 -38.88 28.50 -5.70
N ASP A 130 -39.79 29.32 -6.17
CA ASP A 130 -40.80 28.91 -7.12
C ASP A 130 -40.29 28.73 -8.56
N ASN A 131 -39.15 29.34 -8.87
CA ASN A 131 -38.43 29.24 -10.12
C ASN A 131 -37.41 28.09 -10.16
N GLU A 132 -37.33 27.26 -9.12
CA GLU A 132 -36.30 26.23 -8.96
C GLU A 132 -36.93 24.85 -8.83
N GLU A 133 -36.30 23.84 -9.42
CA GLU A 133 -36.76 22.48 -9.23
C GLU A 133 -36.48 22.01 -7.79
N PRO A 134 -37.46 21.43 -7.07
CA PRO A 134 -37.29 21.13 -5.65
C PRO A 134 -36.18 20.11 -5.44
N VAL A 135 -36.04 19.14 -6.36
CA VAL A 135 -35.00 18.12 -6.28
C VAL A 135 -33.58 18.71 -6.42
N ASP A 136 -33.37 19.77 -7.21
CA ASP A 136 -32.05 20.40 -7.36
C ASP A 136 -31.63 21.12 -6.07
N GLN A 137 -32.56 21.83 -5.44
CA GLN A 137 -32.30 22.52 -4.16
C GLN A 137 -32.09 21.55 -3.01
N ILE A 138 -32.86 20.46 -2.97
CA ILE A 138 -32.65 19.38 -2.00
C ILE A 138 -31.27 18.75 -2.18
N TYR A 139 -30.83 18.52 -3.41
CA TYR A 139 -29.49 17.98 -3.68
C TYR A 139 -28.38 18.92 -3.16
N ARG A 140 -28.48 20.22 -3.45
CA ARG A 140 -27.53 21.22 -2.92
C ARG A 140 -27.52 21.24 -1.41
N PHE A 141 -28.69 21.21 -0.78
CA PHE A 141 -28.83 21.16 0.68
C PHE A 141 -28.17 19.90 1.27
N VAL A 142 -28.41 18.73 0.68
CA VAL A 142 -27.80 17.45 1.08
C VAL A 142 -26.27 17.51 0.97
N LYS A 143 -25.74 18.08 -0.12
CA LYS A 143 -24.29 18.24 -0.31
C LYS A 143 -23.67 19.22 0.67
N ASP A 144 -24.27 20.40 0.85
CA ASP A 144 -23.75 21.46 1.73
C ASP A 144 -23.68 21.03 3.19
N HIS A 145 -24.64 20.22 3.63
CA HIS A 145 -24.71 19.70 5.00
C HIS A 145 -24.13 18.29 5.14
N LYS A 146 -23.48 17.76 4.09
CA LYS A 146 -22.83 16.44 4.06
C LYS A 146 -23.75 15.29 4.50
N LEU A 147 -25.02 15.36 4.10
CA LEU A 147 -26.02 14.34 4.41
C LEU A 147 -25.88 13.11 3.49
N PRO A 148 -26.30 11.92 3.94
CA PRO A 148 -26.27 10.74 3.10
C PRO A 148 -27.27 10.85 1.93
N THR A 149 -26.95 10.20 0.82
CA THR A 149 -27.71 10.32 -0.44
C THR A 149 -29.18 9.90 -0.34
N PHE A 150 -29.52 8.93 0.52
CA PHE A 150 -30.91 8.53 0.74
C PHE A 150 -31.78 9.63 1.37
N ALA A 151 -31.17 10.62 2.05
CA ALA A 151 -31.90 11.77 2.60
C ALA A 151 -32.57 12.60 1.50
N MET A 152 -32.00 12.58 0.29
CA MET A 152 -32.57 13.26 -0.88
C MET A 152 -33.98 12.74 -1.21
N GLU A 153 -34.16 11.42 -1.24
CA GLU A 153 -35.47 10.81 -1.55
C GLU A 153 -36.51 11.09 -0.46
N GLN A 154 -36.09 11.07 0.81
CA GLN A 154 -36.95 11.37 1.95
C GLN A 154 -37.42 12.82 1.93
N LEU A 155 -36.49 13.77 1.76
CA LEU A 155 -36.79 15.19 1.69
C LEU A 155 -37.66 15.50 0.47
N LEU A 156 -37.38 14.91 -0.69
CA LEU A 156 -38.18 15.11 -1.90
C LEU A 156 -39.62 14.68 -1.69
N LYS A 157 -39.85 13.49 -1.11
CA LYS A 157 -41.21 13.00 -0.81
C LYS A 157 -41.98 13.95 0.11
N VAL A 158 -41.34 14.43 1.19
CA VAL A 158 -41.95 15.33 2.17
C VAL A 158 -42.27 16.69 1.53
N VAL A 159 -41.32 17.25 0.76
CA VAL A 159 -41.48 18.54 0.09
C VAL A 159 -42.59 18.47 -0.95
N CYS A 160 -42.58 17.49 -1.86
CA CYS A 160 -43.57 17.38 -2.92
C CYS A 160 -44.99 17.16 -2.37
N SER A 161 -45.12 16.40 -1.27
CA SER A 161 -46.41 16.26 -0.57
C SER A 161 -46.92 17.58 0.03
N ALA A 162 -46.02 18.49 0.38
CA ALA A 162 -46.37 19.78 0.99
C ALA A 162 -46.69 20.87 -0.05
N ILE A 163 -46.03 20.86 -1.21
CA ILE A 163 -46.21 21.87 -2.27
C ILE A 163 -47.07 21.38 -3.45
N GLY A 164 -47.47 20.11 -3.47
CA GLY A 164 -48.22 19.48 -4.55
C GLY A 164 -47.32 18.82 -5.61
N ASP A 165 -47.69 17.61 -6.05
CA ASP A 165 -46.89 16.81 -6.98
C ASP A 165 -46.68 17.48 -8.36
N THR A 166 -47.61 18.35 -8.78
CA THR A 166 -47.50 19.12 -10.03
C THR A 166 -46.35 20.14 -10.02
N GLN A 167 -45.79 20.44 -8.84
CA GLN A 167 -44.67 21.35 -8.66
C GLN A 167 -43.31 20.64 -8.62
N CYS A 168 -43.31 19.30 -8.56
CA CYS A 168 -42.14 18.43 -8.62
C CYS A 168 -42.11 17.70 -9.95
N GLN A 169 -41.50 18.32 -10.96
CA GLN A 169 -41.47 17.82 -12.32
C GLN A 169 -40.39 16.74 -12.53
N ARG A 170 -39.36 16.69 -11.67
CA ARG A 170 -38.24 15.75 -11.78
C ARG A 170 -37.95 15.01 -10.47
N LYS A 171 -37.47 13.77 -10.64
CA LYS A 171 -36.94 12.92 -9.56
C LYS A 171 -35.41 12.91 -9.48
N ILE A 172 -34.75 13.25 -10.58
CA ILE A 172 -33.28 13.27 -10.69
C ILE A 172 -32.85 14.75 -10.74
N PRO A 173 -31.98 15.20 -9.81
CA PRO A 173 -31.50 16.57 -9.84
C PRO A 173 -30.50 16.79 -10.97
N PHE A 174 -30.40 18.03 -11.44
CA PHE A 174 -29.29 18.48 -12.26
C PHE A 174 -28.20 19.01 -11.35
N MET A 175 -27.03 18.39 -11.39
CA MET A 175 -25.85 18.84 -10.63
C MET A 175 -25.31 20.15 -11.20
N TYR A 176 -25.48 20.35 -12.51
CA TYR A 176 -25.10 21.55 -13.25
C TYR A 176 -26.22 21.95 -14.20
N SER A 177 -26.57 23.24 -14.24
CA SER A 177 -27.60 23.76 -15.15
C SER A 177 -27.33 25.24 -15.44
N GLU A 178 -26.46 25.52 -16.41
CA GLU A 178 -26.05 26.88 -16.75
C GLU A 178 -26.25 27.18 -18.24
N ARG A 179 -26.50 28.45 -18.56
CA ARG A 179 -26.58 28.90 -19.95
C ARG A 179 -25.19 29.06 -20.52
N ILE A 180 -24.91 28.32 -21.60
CA ILE A 180 -23.63 28.38 -22.29
C ILE A 180 -23.71 29.41 -23.42
N VAL A 181 -22.74 30.31 -23.43
CA VAL A 181 -22.55 31.33 -24.47
C VAL A 181 -21.20 31.08 -25.11
N ALA A 182 -21.17 30.87 -26.42
CA ALA A 182 -19.94 30.83 -27.19
C ALA A 182 -19.75 32.16 -27.95
N ARG A 183 -18.53 32.44 -28.37
CA ARG A 183 -18.26 33.54 -29.30
C ARG A 183 -18.32 32.99 -30.72
N ASP A 184 -18.99 33.70 -31.62
CA ASP A 184 -18.97 33.35 -33.04
C ASP A 184 -17.68 33.81 -33.73
N GLU A 185 -17.56 33.56 -35.04
CA GLU A 185 -16.41 33.96 -35.86
C GLU A 185 -16.20 35.49 -35.91
N THR A 186 -17.21 36.28 -35.53
CA THR A 186 -17.15 37.75 -35.45
C THR A 186 -16.81 38.26 -34.04
N GLY A 187 -16.73 37.36 -33.06
CA GLY A 187 -16.44 37.67 -31.66
C GLY A 187 -17.67 37.99 -30.79
N GLU A 188 -18.86 37.99 -31.38
CA GLU A 188 -20.13 38.32 -30.72
C GLU A 188 -20.66 37.11 -29.90
N PRO A 189 -21.34 37.37 -28.76
CA PRO A 189 -21.86 36.31 -27.90
C PRO A 189 -23.07 35.61 -28.54
N ARG A 190 -22.88 34.35 -28.93
CA ARG A 190 -23.92 33.45 -29.40
C ARG A 190 -24.43 32.57 -28.26
N PRO A 191 -25.69 32.72 -27.81
CA PRO A 191 -26.27 31.83 -26.82
C PRO A 191 -26.50 30.45 -27.45
N LEU A 192 -25.95 29.40 -26.82
CA LEU A 192 -26.06 28.01 -27.29
C LEU A 192 -27.16 27.23 -26.59
N GLY A 193 -27.70 27.74 -25.48
CA GLY A 193 -28.72 27.06 -24.68
C GLY A 193 -28.22 26.71 -23.29
N THR A 194 -28.97 25.88 -22.56
CA THR A 194 -28.64 25.47 -21.20
C THR A 194 -27.97 24.10 -21.21
N LEU A 195 -26.76 24.00 -20.67
CA LEU A 195 -26.10 22.72 -20.40
C LEU A 195 -26.64 22.16 -19.09
N GLN A 196 -27.30 21.01 -19.16
CA GLN A 196 -27.89 20.33 -18.01
C GLN A 196 -27.23 18.97 -17.80
N ILE A 197 -26.69 18.74 -16.61
CA ILE A 197 -26.00 17.50 -16.25
C ILE A 197 -26.79 16.79 -15.14
N PRO A 198 -27.49 15.70 -15.45
CA PRO A 198 -28.21 14.89 -14.47
C PRO A 198 -27.26 14.22 -13.46
N LEU A 199 -27.73 14.08 -12.22
CA LEU A 199 -27.04 13.31 -11.20
C LEU A 199 -26.87 11.85 -11.65
N GLY A 200 -25.62 11.37 -11.61
CA GLY A 200 -25.25 10.01 -12.02
C GLY A 200 -24.63 9.93 -13.41
N GLU A 201 -24.83 10.95 -14.25
CA GLU A 201 -24.21 11.05 -15.57
C GLU A 201 -22.78 11.59 -15.49
N GLU A 202 -21.93 11.21 -16.45
CA GLU A 202 -20.55 11.71 -16.51
C GLU A 202 -20.51 13.08 -17.22
N PRO A 203 -20.05 14.15 -16.53
CA PRO A 203 -20.01 15.50 -17.09
C PRO A 203 -19.27 15.60 -18.43
N ALA A 204 -18.14 14.90 -18.58
CA ALA A 204 -17.36 14.91 -19.80
C ALA A 204 -18.16 14.44 -21.03
N ASP A 205 -18.98 13.40 -20.90
CA ASP A 205 -19.79 12.89 -22.01
C ASP A 205 -20.94 13.83 -22.38
N ILE A 206 -21.59 14.42 -21.37
CA ILE A 206 -22.69 15.37 -21.58
C ILE A 206 -22.17 16.63 -22.29
N VAL A 207 -21.03 17.16 -21.85
CA VAL A 207 -20.36 18.30 -22.52
C VAL A 207 -19.94 17.95 -23.94
N TYR A 208 -19.42 16.73 -24.17
CA TYR A 208 -19.05 16.27 -25.49
C TYR A 208 -20.25 16.23 -26.44
N ASN A 209 -21.35 15.58 -26.03
CA ASN A 209 -22.57 15.50 -26.82
C ASN A 209 -23.20 16.88 -27.07
N PHE A 210 -23.21 17.75 -26.05
CA PHE A 210 -23.63 19.14 -26.19
C PHE A 210 -22.77 19.88 -27.23
N GLY A 211 -21.45 19.73 -27.14
CA GLY A 211 -20.52 20.36 -28.06
C GLY A 211 -20.65 19.85 -29.49
N LEU A 212 -20.87 18.56 -29.70
CA LEU A 212 -21.15 18.01 -31.03
C LEU A 212 -22.46 18.57 -31.61
N HIS A 213 -23.52 18.67 -30.80
CA HIS A 213 -24.81 19.19 -31.24
C HIS A 213 -24.73 20.65 -31.72
N TYR A 214 -23.90 21.47 -31.07
CA TYR A 214 -23.72 22.88 -31.41
C TYR A 214 -22.48 23.17 -32.27
N GLY A 215 -21.74 22.14 -32.71
CA GLY A 215 -20.55 22.30 -33.54
C GLY A 215 -19.38 23.02 -32.85
N LEU A 216 -19.25 22.87 -31.52
CA LEU A 216 -18.19 23.51 -30.75
C LEU A 216 -16.84 22.87 -31.04
N ASP A 217 -15.79 23.68 -31.12
CA ASP A 217 -14.44 23.17 -31.26
C ASP A 217 -13.99 22.41 -30.00
N LYS A 218 -12.96 21.60 -30.17
CA LYS A 218 -12.46 20.73 -29.12
C LYS A 218 -11.83 21.49 -27.93
N PRO A 219 -10.98 22.52 -28.13
CA PRO A 219 -10.45 23.32 -27.03
C PRO A 219 -11.56 23.93 -26.16
N PHE A 220 -12.64 24.42 -26.78
CA PHE A 220 -13.79 24.95 -26.05
C PHE A 220 -14.47 23.87 -25.22
N ARG A 221 -14.71 22.67 -25.78
CA ARG A 221 -15.29 21.54 -25.03
C ARG A 221 -14.42 21.15 -23.84
N GLN A 222 -13.11 21.03 -24.02
CA GLN A 222 -12.17 20.67 -22.94
C GLN A 222 -12.18 21.70 -21.82
N ASN A 223 -12.19 22.99 -22.16
CA ASN A 223 -12.30 24.06 -21.17
C ASN A 223 -13.67 24.04 -20.46
N LEU A 224 -14.75 23.77 -21.20
CA LEU A 224 -16.10 23.67 -20.63
C LEU A 224 -16.23 22.50 -19.65
N VAL A 225 -15.66 21.32 -19.96
CA VAL A 225 -15.60 20.20 -19.00
C VAL A 225 -14.89 20.63 -17.72
N ARG A 226 -13.76 21.32 -17.83
CA ARG A 226 -13.01 21.79 -16.66
C ARG A 226 -13.84 22.75 -15.80
N ILE A 227 -14.48 23.75 -16.41
CA ILE A 227 -15.37 24.69 -15.71
C ILE A 227 -16.50 23.95 -14.99
N VAL A 228 -17.09 22.95 -15.64
CA VAL A 228 -18.16 22.12 -15.06
C VAL A 228 -17.65 21.28 -13.90
N CYS A 229 -16.47 20.67 -14.03
CA CYS A 229 -15.88 19.83 -12.99
C CYS A 229 -15.34 20.62 -11.79
N ASP A 230 -15.03 21.91 -11.98
CA ASP A 230 -14.64 22.82 -10.88
C ASP A 230 -15.86 23.28 -10.04
N ASP A 231 -17.09 22.97 -10.46
CA ASP A 231 -18.30 23.27 -9.70
C ASP A 231 -18.43 22.34 -8.47
N LYS A 232 -18.63 22.92 -7.28
CA LYS A 232 -18.70 22.20 -5.99
C LYS A 232 -19.77 21.09 -5.94
N TYR A 233 -20.81 21.17 -6.78
CA TYR A 233 -21.92 20.24 -6.78
C TYR A 233 -21.77 19.14 -7.84
N VAL A 234 -20.76 19.23 -8.69
CA VAL A 234 -20.49 18.25 -9.74
C VAL A 234 -19.42 17.28 -9.27
N THR A 235 -19.56 16.01 -9.67
CA THR A 235 -18.52 15.00 -9.45
C THR A 235 -18.13 14.43 -10.79
N CYS A 236 -16.92 14.75 -11.24
CA CYS A 236 -16.35 14.20 -12.47
C CYS A 236 -15.49 12.99 -12.14
N LYS A 237 -15.68 11.89 -12.88
CA LYS A 237 -14.78 10.74 -12.82
C LYS A 237 -13.67 10.88 -13.86
N ARG A 238 -13.88 11.72 -14.87
CA ARG A 238 -12.93 11.97 -15.97
C ARG A 238 -13.18 13.31 -16.65
N PHE A 239 -12.14 13.83 -17.29
CA PHE A 239 -12.16 15.03 -18.11
C PHE A 239 -12.27 14.72 -19.60
N LYS A 240 -11.88 13.51 -20.03
CA LYS A 240 -12.01 13.08 -21.43
C LYS A 240 -13.31 12.28 -21.66
N PRO A 241 -14.12 12.63 -22.66
CA PRO A 241 -15.35 11.90 -23.00
C PRO A 241 -15.04 10.51 -23.58
N ILE A 242 -15.95 9.55 -23.41
CA ILE A 242 -15.87 8.25 -24.08
C ILE A 242 -16.49 8.41 -25.46
N VAL A 243 -15.66 8.25 -26.50
CA VAL A 243 -16.10 8.36 -27.90
C VAL A 243 -16.56 7.01 -28.46
N PHE A 244 -16.13 5.91 -27.84
CA PHE A 244 -16.53 4.56 -28.21
C PHE A 244 -16.56 3.66 -26.99
N ALA A 245 -17.61 2.83 -26.89
CA ALA A 245 -17.68 1.76 -25.91
C ALA A 245 -18.32 0.52 -26.55
N SER A 246 -17.72 -0.65 -26.36
CA SER A 246 -18.28 -1.92 -26.82
C SER A 246 -18.04 -3.04 -25.82
N PRO A 247 -19.06 -3.87 -25.51
CA PRO A 247 -18.82 -5.11 -24.79
C PRO A 247 -17.92 -6.04 -25.61
N ILE A 248 -16.98 -6.71 -24.95
CA ILE A 248 -16.07 -7.68 -25.56
C ILE A 248 -16.45 -9.09 -25.08
N ASP A 249 -16.73 -9.97 -26.04
CA ASP A 249 -17.05 -11.39 -25.82
C ASP A 249 -15.82 -12.25 -26.19
N VAL A 250 -15.52 -13.25 -25.38
CA VAL A 250 -14.35 -14.16 -25.57
C VAL A 250 -14.78 -15.52 -26.12
N GLY A 251 -16.02 -15.63 -26.60
CA GLY A 251 -16.63 -16.87 -27.06
C GLY A 251 -17.36 -17.57 -25.92
N ASN A 252 -18.48 -18.23 -26.24
CA ASN A 252 -19.49 -18.78 -25.31
C ASN A 252 -20.39 -17.73 -24.61
N ASN A 253 -20.75 -16.61 -25.28
CA ASN A 253 -21.64 -15.57 -24.73
C ASN A 253 -21.15 -14.96 -23.40
N THR A 254 -19.86 -15.02 -23.12
CA THR A 254 -19.30 -14.55 -21.84
C THR A 254 -18.66 -13.19 -22.07
N VAL A 255 -19.37 -12.14 -21.67
CA VAL A 255 -18.87 -10.77 -21.73
C VAL A 255 -17.83 -10.57 -20.64
N VAL A 256 -16.59 -10.29 -21.05
CA VAL A 256 -15.47 -10.11 -20.11
C VAL A 256 -15.40 -8.67 -19.62
N GLY A 257 -15.90 -7.71 -20.40
CA GLY A 257 -16.03 -6.32 -19.99
C GLY A 257 -16.41 -5.41 -21.14
N VAL A 258 -16.39 -4.10 -20.88
CA VAL A 258 -16.64 -3.06 -21.90
C VAL A 258 -15.33 -2.34 -22.22
N LEU A 259 -14.86 -2.49 -23.46
CA LEU A 259 -13.75 -1.69 -23.98
C LEU A 259 -14.28 -0.29 -24.27
N SER A 260 -13.76 0.70 -23.55
CA SER A 260 -14.04 2.13 -23.76
C SER A 260 -12.82 2.83 -24.35
N ILE A 261 -13.01 3.73 -25.29
CA ILE A 261 -11.98 4.60 -25.88
C ILE A 261 -12.38 6.05 -25.62
N ARG A 262 -11.46 6.82 -25.07
CA ARG A 262 -11.63 8.25 -24.77
C ARG A 262 -11.25 9.11 -25.97
N GLU A 263 -11.74 10.35 -26.03
CA GLU A 263 -11.30 11.31 -27.06
C GLU A 263 -9.77 11.49 -27.04
N ASP A 264 -9.15 11.38 -28.22
CA ASP A 264 -7.69 11.34 -28.45
C ASP A 264 -6.91 10.18 -27.82
N GLU A 265 -7.59 9.21 -27.21
CA GLU A 265 -6.91 8.00 -26.76
C GLU A 265 -6.58 7.14 -27.97
N GLU A 266 -5.33 6.67 -28.02
CA GLU A 266 -4.89 5.74 -29.03
C GLU A 266 -5.43 4.35 -28.70
N LEU A 267 -5.87 3.60 -29.71
CA LEU A 267 -6.55 2.33 -29.50
C LEU A 267 -5.69 1.32 -28.71
N ALA A 268 -4.38 1.27 -28.94
CA ALA A 268 -3.49 0.38 -28.19
C ALA A 268 -3.41 0.75 -26.71
N ASP A 269 -3.51 2.03 -26.35
CA ASP A 269 -3.62 2.45 -24.94
C ASP A 269 -4.94 1.98 -24.31
N ALA A 270 -6.05 2.16 -25.03
CA ALA A 270 -7.37 1.72 -24.57
C ALA A 270 -7.44 0.19 -24.40
N VAL A 271 -6.89 -0.57 -25.35
CA VAL A 271 -6.82 -2.04 -25.30
C VAL A 271 -5.91 -2.51 -24.18
N ARG A 272 -4.78 -1.86 -23.93
CA ARG A 272 -3.88 -2.17 -22.81
C ARG A 272 -4.57 -1.91 -21.46
N ARG A 273 -5.21 -0.75 -21.30
CA ARG A 273 -5.99 -0.40 -20.11
C ARG A 273 -7.09 -1.42 -19.87
N PHE A 274 -7.83 -1.79 -20.92
CA PHE A 274 -8.85 -2.83 -20.84
C PHE A 274 -8.25 -4.18 -20.43
N SER A 275 -7.13 -4.58 -21.03
CA SER A 275 -6.52 -5.87 -20.74
C SER A 275 -6.04 -6.03 -19.31
N ARG A 276 -5.55 -4.96 -18.68
CA ARG A 276 -5.19 -4.98 -17.26
C ARG A 276 -6.40 -5.23 -16.36
N GLN A 277 -7.56 -4.73 -16.76
CA GLN A 277 -8.81 -4.92 -16.02
C GLN A 277 -9.46 -6.27 -16.29
N THR A 278 -9.14 -6.91 -17.42
CA THR A 278 -9.91 -8.06 -17.94
C THR A 278 -9.12 -9.34 -18.20
N ASN A 279 -7.82 -9.38 -17.88
CA ASN A 279 -6.95 -10.56 -18.01
C ASN A 279 -7.08 -11.30 -19.37
N ILE A 280 -7.34 -10.56 -20.45
CA ILE A 280 -7.47 -11.09 -21.81
C ILE A 280 -6.11 -11.51 -22.39
N THR A 281 -6.13 -12.46 -23.32
CA THR A 281 -4.92 -12.96 -23.97
C THR A 281 -4.33 -11.96 -24.98
N ARG A 282 -3.03 -12.11 -25.28
CA ARG A 282 -2.34 -11.28 -26.28
C ARG A 282 -2.97 -11.42 -27.68
N ASP A 283 -3.42 -12.61 -28.04
CA ASP A 283 -4.09 -12.85 -29.33
C ASP A 283 -5.40 -12.06 -29.44
N LEU A 284 -6.17 -11.99 -28.35
CA LEU A 284 -7.39 -11.19 -28.33
C LEU A 284 -7.07 -9.68 -28.42
N GLN A 285 -6.01 -9.21 -27.76
CA GLN A 285 -5.57 -7.81 -27.90
C GLN A 285 -5.23 -7.48 -29.35
N ILE A 286 -4.48 -8.34 -30.04
CA ILE A 286 -4.13 -8.16 -31.47
C ILE A 286 -5.39 -8.15 -32.34
N SER A 287 -6.33 -9.06 -32.09
CA SER A 287 -7.61 -9.12 -32.81
C SER A 287 -8.43 -7.84 -32.65
N LEU A 288 -8.49 -7.28 -31.42
CA LEU A 288 -9.19 -6.02 -31.14
C LEU A 288 -8.55 -4.85 -31.90
N LEU A 289 -7.21 -4.77 -31.91
CA LEU A 289 -6.47 -3.75 -32.67
C LEU A 289 -6.78 -3.84 -34.18
N GLN A 290 -6.71 -5.04 -34.75
CA GLN A 290 -6.96 -5.26 -36.18
C GLN A 290 -8.42 -4.97 -36.58
N THR A 291 -9.37 -5.28 -35.71
CA THR A 291 -10.81 -5.13 -36.01
C THR A 291 -11.26 -3.66 -35.94
N LEU A 292 -10.76 -2.91 -34.96
CA LEU A 292 -11.22 -1.54 -34.69
C LEU A 292 -10.40 -0.49 -35.44
N CYS A 293 -9.18 -0.80 -35.89
CA CYS A 293 -8.41 0.12 -36.70
C CYS A 293 -8.89 0.19 -38.16
N GLY A 294 -9.13 1.40 -38.65
CA GLY A 294 -9.49 1.68 -40.05
C GLY A 294 -10.96 1.47 -40.42
N THR A 295 -11.80 0.99 -39.51
CA THR A 295 -13.23 0.77 -39.76
C THR A 295 -14.12 1.95 -39.34
N ARG A 296 -13.61 2.90 -38.54
CA ARG A 296 -14.42 4.00 -37.97
C ARG A 296 -13.66 5.32 -37.90
N ASP A 297 -14.36 6.39 -38.27
CA ASP A 297 -13.91 7.76 -38.03
C ASP A 297 -13.92 8.08 -36.52
N GLY A 298 -12.84 8.67 -36.01
CA GLY A 298 -12.71 9.11 -34.61
C GLY A 298 -11.94 8.19 -33.67
N ILE A 299 -11.51 6.99 -34.11
CA ILE A 299 -10.58 6.13 -33.35
C ILE A 299 -9.16 6.35 -33.86
N LEU A 300 -8.24 6.74 -32.96
CA LEU A 300 -6.83 6.91 -33.30
C LEU A 300 -6.11 5.56 -33.32
N CYS A 301 -5.58 5.20 -34.49
CA CYS A 301 -4.81 3.98 -34.71
C CYS A 301 -3.50 4.32 -35.42
N THR A 302 -2.64 5.09 -34.75
CA THR A 302 -1.35 5.51 -35.32
C THR A 302 -0.22 4.54 -34.97
N ARG A 303 -0.43 3.62 -34.02
CA ARG A 303 0.56 2.65 -33.57
C ARG A 303 -0.06 1.32 -33.16
N GLY A 304 0.77 0.28 -33.07
CA GLY A 304 0.35 -1.07 -32.65
C GLY A 304 0.69 -1.43 -31.20
N GLN A 305 1.37 -0.54 -30.49
CA GLN A 305 1.84 -0.76 -29.11
C GLN A 305 1.37 0.39 -28.23
N ALA A 306 0.95 0.08 -27.00
CA ALA A 306 0.55 1.08 -26.02
C ALA A 306 1.75 1.95 -25.58
N LEU A 307 1.54 3.24 -25.34
CA LEU A 307 2.55 4.15 -24.81
C LEU A 307 2.51 4.08 -23.28
N LEU A 308 3.55 3.54 -22.66
CA LEU A 308 3.62 3.38 -21.21
C LEU A 308 4.14 4.63 -20.52
N ARG A 309 5.09 5.32 -21.17
CA ARG A 309 5.69 6.55 -20.65
C ARG A 309 6.14 7.45 -21.77
N SER A 310 5.91 8.75 -21.62
CA SER A 310 6.64 9.77 -22.36
C SER A 310 7.20 10.78 -21.37
N THR A 311 8.50 11.06 -21.43
CA THR A 311 9.16 12.01 -20.51
C THR A 311 10.04 12.97 -21.28
N PRO A 312 9.86 14.29 -21.13
CA PRO A 312 10.76 15.27 -21.74
C PRO A 312 12.12 15.19 -21.07
N VAL A 313 13.18 15.13 -21.87
CA VAL A 313 14.57 15.23 -21.42
C VAL A 313 15.09 16.60 -21.81
N SER A 314 15.59 17.34 -20.83
CA SER A 314 16.16 18.67 -21.03
C SER A 314 17.66 18.66 -20.80
N ASP A 315 18.37 19.57 -21.47
CA ASP A 315 19.77 19.84 -21.21
C ASP A 315 19.99 20.59 -19.87
N VAL A 316 21.25 20.85 -19.53
CA VAL A 316 21.64 21.59 -18.31
C VAL A 316 21.10 23.04 -18.30
N LYS A 317 20.69 23.58 -19.46
CA LYS A 317 20.11 24.92 -19.62
C LYS A 317 18.58 24.91 -19.59
N GLY A 318 17.95 23.75 -19.40
CA GLY A 318 16.50 23.57 -19.36
C GLY A 318 15.83 23.48 -20.74
N GLN A 319 16.60 23.48 -21.83
CA GLN A 319 16.08 23.30 -23.19
C GLN A 319 15.71 21.83 -23.41
N VAL A 320 14.49 21.55 -23.85
CA VAL A 320 14.03 20.18 -24.14
C VAL A 320 14.81 19.65 -25.35
N LEU A 321 15.60 18.61 -25.13
CA LEU A 321 16.36 17.87 -26.16
C LEU A 321 15.44 16.95 -26.97
N GLY A 322 14.44 16.37 -26.30
CA GLY A 322 13.48 15.45 -26.90
C GLY A 322 12.60 14.76 -25.86
N TYR A 323 11.85 13.75 -26.29
CA TYR A 323 10.97 12.95 -25.44
C TYR A 323 11.39 11.49 -25.49
N VAL A 324 11.69 10.90 -24.33
CA VAL A 324 11.86 9.45 -24.21
C VAL A 324 10.48 8.81 -24.11
N SER A 325 10.11 8.06 -25.15
CA SER A 325 8.82 7.39 -25.25
C SER A 325 9.01 5.88 -25.17
N ILE A 326 8.50 5.26 -24.11
CA ILE A 326 8.61 3.83 -23.84
C ILE A 326 7.27 3.17 -24.17
N TYR A 327 7.29 2.26 -25.14
CA TYR A 327 6.11 1.51 -25.58
C TYR A 327 6.04 0.13 -24.93
N GLU A 328 4.86 -0.48 -24.98
CA GLU A 328 4.62 -1.83 -24.49
C GLU A 328 5.59 -2.86 -25.11
N GLY A 329 6.25 -3.62 -24.24
CA GLY A 329 7.19 -4.67 -24.63
C GLY A 329 8.62 -4.19 -24.89
N GLN A 330 8.90 -2.89 -24.80
CA GLN A 330 10.25 -2.36 -24.87
C GLN A 330 10.92 -2.39 -23.49
N GLU A 331 12.21 -2.70 -23.47
CA GLU A 331 13.03 -2.50 -22.27
C GLU A 331 13.41 -1.02 -22.13
N PRO A 332 13.08 -0.37 -21.00
CA PRO A 332 13.44 1.03 -20.77
C PRO A 332 14.93 1.34 -20.94
N ALA A 333 15.82 0.42 -20.55
CA ALA A 333 17.26 0.60 -20.71
C ALA A 333 17.68 0.77 -22.17
N ASP A 334 17.13 -0.04 -23.08
CA ASP A 334 17.46 0.04 -24.52
C ASP A 334 16.98 1.37 -25.11
N VAL A 335 15.77 1.81 -24.76
CA VAL A 335 15.18 3.08 -25.24
C VAL A 335 15.97 4.28 -24.73
N VAL A 336 16.34 4.28 -23.45
CA VAL A 336 17.12 5.37 -22.83
C VAL A 336 18.52 5.46 -23.43
N TYR A 337 19.20 4.34 -23.61
CA TYR A 337 20.55 4.34 -24.18
C TYR A 337 20.54 4.70 -25.67
N GLN A 338 19.54 4.26 -26.44
CA GLN A 338 19.35 4.70 -27.82
C GLN A 338 19.13 6.22 -27.89
N PHE A 339 18.31 6.77 -27.00
CA PHE A 339 18.10 8.22 -26.90
C PHE A 339 19.40 8.95 -26.52
N ALA A 340 20.15 8.40 -25.56
CA ALA A 340 21.42 8.95 -25.12
C ALA A 340 22.45 9.01 -26.26
N GLU A 341 22.54 7.96 -27.08
CA GLU A 341 23.41 7.92 -28.26
C GLU A 341 22.98 8.96 -29.31
N GLN A 342 21.68 9.03 -29.61
CA GLN A 342 21.14 10.00 -30.58
C GLN A 342 21.40 11.47 -30.18
N HIS A 343 21.41 11.75 -28.88
CA HIS A 343 21.58 13.10 -28.35
C HIS A 343 22.97 13.35 -27.74
N ASN A 344 23.92 12.42 -27.90
CA ASN A 344 25.29 12.48 -27.32
C ASN A 344 25.32 12.78 -25.81
N LEU A 345 24.43 12.15 -25.04
CA LEU A 345 24.45 12.26 -23.58
C LEU A 345 25.64 11.50 -22.99
N ALA A 346 26.20 11.99 -21.87
CA ALA A 346 27.25 11.26 -21.18
C ALA A 346 26.71 9.96 -20.57
N PRO A 347 27.52 8.88 -20.45
CA PRO A 347 27.07 7.60 -19.91
C PRO A 347 26.39 7.72 -18.53
N GLY A 348 26.92 8.56 -17.63
CA GLY A 348 26.33 8.80 -16.31
C GLY A 348 24.97 9.51 -16.34
N ASP A 349 24.69 10.32 -17.37
CA ASP A 349 23.39 10.98 -17.52
C ASP A 349 22.32 10.01 -18.00
N ALA A 350 22.70 9.04 -18.85
CA ALA A 350 21.82 7.95 -19.30
C ALA A 350 21.40 7.06 -18.13
N ASP A 351 22.33 6.70 -17.25
CA ASP A 351 22.06 5.91 -16.04
C ASP A 351 21.11 6.65 -15.09
N MET A 352 21.36 7.93 -14.84
CA MET A 352 20.50 8.77 -13.99
C MET A 352 19.09 8.91 -14.59
N LEU A 353 18.99 9.07 -15.91
CA LEU A 353 17.71 9.16 -16.61
C LEU A 353 16.92 7.84 -16.49
N LEU A 354 17.59 6.70 -16.69
CA LEU A 354 16.99 5.38 -16.51
C LEU A 354 16.54 5.16 -15.07
N GLU A 355 17.38 5.51 -14.09
CA GLU A 355 17.05 5.39 -12.68
C GLU A 355 15.80 6.21 -12.32
N LYS A 356 15.72 7.45 -12.79
CA LYS A 356 14.56 8.32 -12.57
C LYS A 356 13.27 7.79 -13.21
N LEU A 357 13.36 7.15 -14.38
CA LEU A 357 12.23 6.54 -15.07
C LEU A 357 11.74 5.27 -14.36
N CYS A 358 12.68 4.45 -13.88
CA CYS A 358 12.41 3.16 -13.27
C CYS A 358 12.08 3.23 -11.77
N ASN A 359 12.56 4.26 -11.08
CA ASN A 359 12.27 4.56 -9.66
C ASN A 359 11.75 6.01 -9.54
N PRO A 360 10.53 6.32 -10.03
CA PRO A 360 9.98 7.64 -9.84
C PRO A 360 9.84 7.95 -8.35
N PRO A 361 10.19 9.18 -7.90
CA PRO A 361 10.07 9.55 -6.49
C PRO A 361 8.62 9.36 -6.04
N LYS A 362 8.42 8.70 -4.88
CA LYS A 362 7.09 8.51 -4.29
C LYS A 362 6.44 9.89 -4.10
N PRO A 363 5.19 10.10 -4.54
CA PRO A 363 4.49 11.35 -4.29
C PRO A 363 4.42 11.59 -2.78
N LYS A 364 4.56 12.86 -2.37
CA LYS A 364 4.44 13.24 -0.96
C LYS A 364 3.01 12.95 -0.50
N ALA A 365 2.85 12.38 0.69
CA ALA A 365 1.55 12.11 1.28
C ALA A 365 0.75 13.43 1.37
N GLY A 366 -0.34 13.55 0.60
CA GLY A 366 -1.21 14.73 0.56
C GLY A 366 -1.46 15.34 -0.82
N GLU A 367 -0.77 14.89 -1.88
CA GLU A 367 -1.17 15.22 -3.26
C GLU A 367 -2.23 14.21 -3.73
N GLU A 368 -3.52 14.57 -3.59
CA GLU A 368 -4.61 13.92 -4.33
C GLU A 368 -4.37 14.14 -5.83
N ARG A 369 -3.71 13.19 -6.49
CA ARG A 369 -3.70 13.14 -7.95
C ARG A 369 -5.07 12.66 -8.39
N ASN A 370 -5.68 13.41 -9.31
CA ASN A 370 -6.84 12.93 -10.06
C ASN A 370 -6.48 11.57 -10.69
N ASP A 371 -7.40 10.60 -10.61
CA ASP A 371 -7.28 9.21 -11.08
C ASP A 371 -6.92 9.04 -12.59
N GLU A 372 -6.70 10.12 -13.34
CA GLU A 372 -6.46 10.08 -14.78
C GLU A 372 -5.04 9.70 -15.19
N ASP A 373 -4.06 9.84 -14.30
CA ASP A 373 -2.66 9.47 -14.56
C ASP A 373 -2.12 8.57 -13.44
N GLU A 374 -2.75 7.41 -13.23
CA GLU A 374 -2.03 6.26 -12.65
C GLU A 374 -0.90 5.88 -13.61
N VAL A 375 0.19 6.60 -13.43
CA VAL A 375 1.51 6.39 -14.00
C VAL A 375 1.86 4.90 -13.85
N GLU A 376 1.68 4.12 -14.92
CA GLU A 376 1.94 2.67 -14.90
C GLU A 376 3.41 2.44 -14.50
N PRO A 377 3.68 1.60 -13.48
CA PRO A 377 5.05 1.30 -13.11
C PRO A 377 5.74 0.63 -14.30
N LEU A 378 6.82 1.25 -14.76
CA LEU A 378 7.64 0.68 -15.81
C LEU A 378 8.33 -0.57 -15.26
N THR A 379 8.19 -1.68 -15.98
CA THR A 379 8.98 -2.87 -15.67
C THR A 379 10.37 -2.67 -16.26
N CYS A 380 11.30 -2.25 -15.43
CA CYS A 380 12.71 -2.14 -15.81
C CYS A 380 13.43 -3.41 -15.42
N SER A 381 13.72 -4.26 -16.39
CA SER A 381 14.40 -5.53 -16.14
C SER A 381 15.92 -5.38 -16.18
N ARG A 382 16.45 -4.34 -16.85
CA ARG A 382 17.89 -4.10 -17.03
C ARG A 382 18.27 -2.66 -16.69
N TYR A 383 19.55 -2.45 -16.41
CA TYR A 383 20.16 -1.14 -16.16
C TYR A 383 20.95 -0.59 -17.34
N ALA A 384 21.18 -1.42 -18.34
CA ALA A 384 21.96 -1.10 -19.53
C ALA A 384 21.53 -2.04 -20.69
N PRO A 385 21.79 -1.65 -21.94
CA PRO A 385 21.52 -2.48 -23.11
C PRO A 385 22.45 -3.72 -23.14
N ILE A 386 22.03 -4.77 -23.83
CA ILE A 386 22.85 -5.98 -24.02
C ILE A 386 23.90 -5.71 -25.11
N VAL A 387 25.18 -5.91 -24.78
CA VAL A 387 26.30 -5.77 -25.74
C VAL A 387 26.80 -7.12 -26.23
N PHE A 388 26.61 -8.20 -25.48
CA PHE A 388 26.99 -9.54 -25.87
C PHE A 388 25.99 -10.57 -25.36
N LYS A 389 25.70 -11.60 -26.17
CA LYS A 389 24.83 -12.71 -25.78
C LYS A 389 25.37 -14.03 -26.31
N VAL A 390 25.34 -15.06 -25.48
CA VAL A 390 25.78 -16.41 -25.86
C VAL A 390 24.92 -17.48 -25.18
N PRO A 391 24.45 -18.52 -25.90
CA PRO A 391 23.82 -19.65 -25.26
C PRO A 391 24.85 -20.46 -24.45
N VAL A 392 24.52 -20.80 -23.22
CA VAL A 392 25.35 -21.60 -22.32
C VAL A 392 24.69 -22.96 -22.11
N ALA A 393 25.47 -24.03 -22.25
CA ALA A 393 25.05 -25.39 -21.96
C ALA A 393 25.78 -25.93 -20.73
N ALA A 394 25.12 -26.78 -19.96
CA ALA A 394 25.72 -27.52 -18.86
C ALA A 394 26.69 -28.58 -19.39
N GLN A 395 27.55 -29.10 -18.51
CA GLN A 395 28.52 -30.15 -18.85
C GLN A 395 27.86 -31.43 -19.38
N ASN A 396 26.59 -31.68 -19.04
CA ASN A 396 25.78 -32.80 -19.54
C ASN A 396 25.12 -32.54 -20.92
N GLY A 397 25.37 -31.37 -21.53
CA GLY A 397 24.81 -30.97 -22.82
C GLY A 397 23.41 -30.34 -22.75
N SER A 398 22.82 -30.18 -21.56
CA SER A 398 21.52 -29.48 -21.43
C SER A 398 21.70 -27.97 -21.60
N HIS A 399 20.75 -27.33 -22.29
CA HIS A 399 20.77 -25.88 -22.47
C HIS A 399 20.40 -25.18 -21.16
N LEU A 400 21.35 -24.46 -20.54
CA LEU A 400 21.13 -23.73 -19.28
C LEU A 400 20.37 -22.42 -19.53
N GLY A 401 20.67 -21.73 -20.63
CA GLY A 401 20.06 -20.44 -20.94
C GLY A 401 20.93 -19.59 -21.84
N ILE A 402 20.56 -18.32 -22.00
CA ILE A 402 21.37 -17.34 -22.70
C ILE A 402 22.03 -16.46 -21.64
N LEU A 403 23.35 -16.37 -21.70
CA LEU A 403 24.11 -15.40 -20.92
C LEU A 403 24.12 -14.07 -21.66
N GLU A 404 23.76 -13.01 -20.94
CA GLU A 404 23.68 -11.64 -21.46
C GLU A 404 24.65 -10.75 -20.67
N VAL A 405 25.57 -10.10 -21.39
CA VAL A 405 26.48 -9.08 -20.86
C VAL A 405 25.93 -7.71 -21.22
N LEU A 406 25.76 -6.85 -20.22
CA LEU A 406 25.23 -5.50 -20.40
C LEU A 406 26.34 -4.51 -20.75
N ALA A 407 25.98 -3.35 -21.31
CA ALA A 407 26.93 -2.27 -21.54
C ALA A 407 27.54 -1.80 -20.22
N ASN A 408 28.85 -1.51 -20.22
CA ASN A 408 29.64 -1.15 -19.04
C ASN A 408 29.71 -2.23 -17.94
N GLU A 409 29.25 -3.46 -18.23
CA GLU A 409 29.38 -4.62 -17.37
C GLU A 409 30.55 -5.49 -17.84
N GLU A 410 31.36 -5.98 -16.90
CA GLU A 410 32.42 -6.92 -17.23
C GLU A 410 31.83 -8.34 -17.40
N PRO A 411 32.34 -9.17 -18.34
CA PRO A 411 31.86 -10.54 -18.50
C PRO A 411 31.82 -11.36 -17.21
N ALA A 412 32.76 -11.14 -16.29
CA ALA A 412 32.77 -11.79 -14.98
C ALA A 412 31.50 -11.52 -14.16
N ASP A 413 30.96 -10.29 -14.21
CA ASP A 413 29.76 -9.87 -13.48
C ASP A 413 28.51 -10.53 -14.08
N ALA A 414 28.43 -10.58 -15.42
CA ALA A 414 27.37 -11.25 -16.15
C ALA A 414 27.35 -12.77 -15.86
N VAL A 415 28.53 -13.40 -15.82
CA VAL A 415 28.69 -14.82 -15.46
C VAL A 415 28.33 -15.07 -14.00
N ALA A 416 28.70 -14.19 -13.07
CA ALA A 416 28.31 -14.32 -11.68
C ALA A 416 26.78 -14.29 -11.51
N ARG A 417 26.10 -13.34 -12.18
CA ARG A 417 24.63 -13.26 -12.22
C ARG A 417 24.00 -14.51 -12.83
N PHE A 418 24.49 -14.95 -13.99
CA PHE A 418 23.97 -16.13 -14.69
C PHE A 418 24.20 -17.40 -13.86
N GLY A 419 25.42 -17.58 -13.35
CA GLY A 419 25.81 -18.77 -12.59
C GLY A 419 25.05 -18.90 -11.28
N ASN A 420 24.78 -17.81 -10.56
CA ASN A 420 23.94 -17.87 -9.35
C ASN A 420 22.49 -18.23 -9.65
N LYS A 421 21.93 -17.76 -10.77
CA LYS A 421 20.58 -18.15 -11.21
C LYS A 421 20.46 -19.64 -11.54
N HIS A 422 21.55 -20.26 -12.00
CA HIS A 422 21.62 -21.65 -12.43
C HIS A 422 22.38 -22.55 -11.44
N GLU A 423 22.68 -22.06 -10.23
CA GLU A 423 23.39 -22.79 -9.17
C GLU A 423 24.74 -23.41 -9.61
N LEU A 424 25.47 -22.72 -10.50
CA LEU A 424 26.75 -23.19 -11.04
C LEU A 424 27.87 -23.13 -9.99
N SER A 425 28.79 -24.10 -10.06
CA SER A 425 29.97 -24.13 -9.20
C SER A 425 30.94 -22.98 -9.51
N PRO A 426 31.82 -22.58 -8.57
CA PRO A 426 32.85 -21.59 -8.83
C PRO A 426 33.75 -21.95 -10.03
N GLU A 427 34.06 -23.23 -10.21
CA GLU A 427 34.86 -23.75 -11.31
C GLU A 427 34.14 -23.63 -12.66
N GLU A 428 32.84 -23.95 -12.69
CA GLU A 428 32.01 -23.79 -13.89
C GLU A 428 31.91 -22.32 -14.30
N LYS A 429 31.67 -21.43 -13.34
CA LYS A 429 31.66 -19.98 -13.58
C LYS A 429 32.99 -19.50 -14.15
N LYS A 430 34.12 -19.90 -13.55
CA LYS A 430 35.45 -19.52 -14.04
C LYS A 430 35.71 -19.97 -15.48
N SER A 431 35.27 -21.18 -15.83
CA SER A 431 35.35 -21.67 -17.21
C SER A 431 34.52 -20.85 -18.18
N ILE A 432 33.31 -20.44 -17.77
CA ILE A 432 32.43 -19.62 -18.61
C ILE A 432 33.01 -18.20 -18.77
N VAL A 433 33.55 -17.58 -17.71
CA VAL A 433 34.23 -16.27 -17.81
C VAL A 433 35.31 -16.33 -18.88
N SER A 434 36.21 -17.32 -18.81
CA SER A 434 37.31 -17.48 -19.76
C SER A 434 36.79 -17.58 -21.20
N GLY A 435 35.77 -18.41 -21.43
CA GLY A 435 35.17 -18.58 -22.76
C GLY A 435 34.45 -17.34 -23.30
N VAL A 436 33.74 -16.59 -22.43
CA VAL A 436 33.07 -15.33 -22.83
C VAL A 436 34.10 -14.25 -23.14
N CYS A 437 35.17 -14.15 -22.35
CA CYS A 437 36.24 -13.18 -22.59
C CYS A 437 36.92 -13.38 -23.94
N GLU A 438 37.22 -14.63 -24.31
CA GLU A 438 37.79 -14.96 -25.61
C GLU A 438 36.82 -14.71 -26.77
N ALA A 439 35.53 -15.03 -26.59
CA ALA A 439 34.54 -14.94 -27.68
C ALA A 439 33.96 -13.54 -27.89
N SER A 440 33.89 -12.72 -26.85
CA SER A 440 33.23 -11.40 -26.91
C SER A 440 34.14 -10.26 -27.37
N GLY A 441 35.47 -10.41 -27.18
CA GLY A 441 36.41 -9.31 -27.39
C GLY A 441 36.25 -8.14 -26.40
N LEU A 442 35.46 -8.33 -25.33
CA LEU A 442 35.28 -7.36 -24.26
C LEU A 442 36.48 -7.39 -23.30
N GLU A 443 36.75 -6.26 -22.64
CA GLU A 443 37.81 -6.21 -21.63
C GLU A 443 37.44 -7.09 -20.43
N CYS A 444 38.30 -8.06 -20.15
CA CYS A 444 38.21 -8.92 -18.98
C CYS A 444 39.45 -8.74 -18.12
N THR A 445 39.23 -8.25 -16.92
CA THR A 445 40.23 -7.95 -15.89
C THR A 445 40.12 -8.89 -14.68
N ARG A 446 38.95 -9.49 -14.44
CA ARG A 446 38.63 -10.28 -13.25
C ARG A 446 38.13 -11.69 -13.59
N ASP A 447 38.50 -12.64 -12.73
CA ASP A 447 37.97 -14.01 -12.74
C ASP A 447 36.66 -14.14 -11.92
N VAL A 448 36.39 -13.17 -11.04
CA VAL A 448 35.25 -13.17 -10.11
C VAL A 448 34.41 -11.91 -10.33
N GLY A 449 33.13 -12.12 -10.59
CA GLY A 449 32.17 -11.04 -10.81
C GLY A 449 31.77 -10.31 -9.53
N ILE A 450 31.40 -9.05 -9.67
CA ILE A 450 30.74 -8.21 -8.68
C ILE A 450 29.24 -8.41 -8.88
N LEU A 451 28.55 -8.96 -7.88
CA LEU A 451 27.11 -9.11 -7.90
C LEU A 451 26.41 -7.78 -7.64
N TYR A 452 26.99 -6.97 -6.77
CA TYR A 452 26.41 -5.72 -6.32
C TYR A 452 27.50 -4.74 -5.90
N GLU A 453 27.32 -3.46 -6.20
CA GLU A 453 28.19 -2.38 -5.71
C GLU A 453 27.31 -1.43 -4.91
N ALA A 454 27.51 -1.40 -3.60
CA ALA A 454 26.77 -0.50 -2.73
C ALA A 454 27.45 0.87 -2.69
N VAL A 455 26.67 1.94 -2.65
CA VAL A 455 27.19 3.29 -2.40
C VAL A 455 26.85 3.68 -0.97
N TYR A 456 27.88 3.76 -0.12
CA TYR A 456 27.73 4.22 1.25
C TYR A 456 28.02 5.72 1.33
N THR A 457 27.10 6.49 1.92
CA THR A 457 27.30 7.92 2.15
C THR A 457 27.75 8.12 3.60
N LEU A 458 28.98 8.58 3.79
CA LEU A 458 29.54 8.91 5.10
C LEU A 458 28.82 10.13 5.70
N PRO A 459 28.89 10.33 7.04
CA PRO A 459 28.28 11.49 7.71
C PRO A 459 28.75 12.85 7.19
N ASP A 460 29.93 12.90 6.56
CA ASP A 460 30.50 14.10 5.93
C ASP A 460 30.03 14.34 4.48
N GLY A 461 29.13 13.48 3.97
CA GLY A 461 28.57 13.57 2.63
C GLY A 461 29.41 12.89 1.54
N ARG A 462 30.61 12.38 1.84
CA ARG A 462 31.41 11.62 0.88
C ARG A 462 30.74 10.28 0.55
N ARG A 463 30.77 9.90 -0.72
CA ARG A 463 30.23 8.63 -1.22
C ARG A 463 31.36 7.67 -1.54
N GLU A 464 31.33 6.51 -0.91
CA GLU A 464 32.27 5.41 -1.16
C GLU A 464 31.54 4.24 -1.81
N ARG A 465 32.21 3.55 -2.73
CA ARG A 465 31.69 2.34 -3.41
C ARG A 465 32.24 1.10 -2.72
N LEU A 466 31.36 0.16 -2.43
CA LEU A 466 31.70 -1.11 -1.79
C LEU A 466 31.24 -2.27 -2.70
N PRO A 467 32.17 -2.96 -3.38
CA PRO A 467 31.85 -4.10 -4.22
C PRO A 467 31.59 -5.37 -3.40
N PHE A 468 30.57 -6.13 -3.79
CA PHE A 468 30.20 -7.44 -3.27
C PHE A 468 30.48 -8.48 -4.33
N TYR A 469 31.54 -9.26 -4.12
CA TYR A 469 31.96 -10.27 -5.09
C TYR A 469 31.14 -11.55 -4.96
N ASP A 470 31.06 -12.28 -6.07
CA ASP A 470 30.42 -13.60 -6.10
C ASP A 470 31.08 -14.57 -5.13
N GLY A 471 30.26 -15.35 -4.42
CA GLY A 471 30.70 -16.28 -3.38
C GLY A 471 30.98 -15.64 -2.00
N GLN A 472 31.03 -14.32 -1.86
CA GLN A 472 31.14 -13.67 -0.55
C GLN A 472 29.77 -13.55 0.13
N ASP A 473 29.74 -13.68 1.45
CA ASP A 473 28.55 -13.35 2.23
C ASP A 473 28.53 -11.84 2.51
N SER A 474 27.43 -11.19 2.19
CA SER A 474 27.28 -9.74 2.28
C SER A 474 27.49 -9.23 3.71
N THR A 475 27.14 -10.06 4.70
CA THR A 475 27.29 -9.73 6.12
C THR A 475 28.75 -9.63 6.52
N ASP A 476 29.62 -10.49 6.00
CA ASP A 476 31.07 -10.43 6.28
C ASP A 476 31.69 -9.19 5.63
N VAL A 477 31.30 -8.87 4.40
CA VAL A 477 31.78 -7.67 3.67
C VAL A 477 31.41 -6.40 4.42
N VAL A 478 30.15 -6.29 4.86
CA VAL A 478 29.67 -5.15 5.66
C VAL A 478 30.39 -5.08 7.02
N TYR A 479 30.69 -6.23 7.64
CA TYR A 479 31.42 -6.28 8.89
C TYR A 479 32.84 -5.72 8.75
N GLU A 480 33.62 -6.22 7.78
CA GLU A 480 34.99 -5.77 7.54
C GLU A 480 35.04 -4.29 7.14
N TYR A 481 34.13 -3.85 6.27
CA TYR A 481 34.00 -2.43 5.92
C TYR A 481 33.63 -1.58 7.15
N GLY A 482 32.71 -2.07 7.98
CA GLY A 482 32.31 -1.41 9.22
C GLY A 482 33.47 -1.25 10.20
N LEU A 483 34.33 -2.26 10.35
CA LEU A 483 35.55 -2.16 11.17
C LEU A 483 36.52 -1.11 10.61
N MET A 484 36.73 -1.09 9.28
CA MET A 484 37.61 -0.10 8.64
C MET A 484 37.12 1.35 8.76
N ARG A 485 35.81 1.55 8.96
CA ARG A 485 35.17 2.87 9.07
C ARG A 485 34.65 3.18 10.48
N ASN A 486 34.96 2.34 11.46
CA ASN A 486 34.48 2.44 12.85
C ASN A 486 32.95 2.59 12.96
N LEU A 487 32.19 1.90 12.11
CA LEU A 487 30.73 1.91 12.14
C LEU A 487 30.21 1.18 13.38
N THR A 488 29.17 1.74 13.99
CA THR A 488 28.44 1.09 15.09
C THR A 488 27.70 -0.15 14.61
N LEU A 489 27.34 -1.06 15.53
CA LEU A 489 26.53 -2.24 15.21
C LEU A 489 25.23 -1.88 14.48
N ARG A 490 24.56 -0.80 14.91
CA ARG A 490 23.30 -0.34 14.30
C ARG A 490 23.49 0.17 12.88
N GLU A 491 24.56 0.91 12.62
CA GLU A 491 24.89 1.37 11.27
C GLU A 491 25.21 0.20 10.34
N ARG A 492 25.97 -0.80 10.82
CA ARG A 492 26.23 -2.04 10.08
C ARG A 492 24.95 -2.80 9.74
N GLN A 493 24.06 -2.99 10.72
CA GLN A 493 22.80 -3.70 10.53
C GLN A 493 21.89 -2.97 9.54
N LYS A 494 21.75 -1.65 9.68
CA LYS A 494 20.94 -0.85 8.75
C LYS A 494 21.48 -0.93 7.33
N PHE A 495 22.80 -0.79 7.17
CA PHE A 495 23.45 -0.89 5.87
C PHE A 495 23.25 -2.28 5.24
N LEU A 496 23.40 -3.35 6.02
CA LEU A 496 23.14 -4.72 5.56
C LEU A 496 21.68 -4.92 5.12
N ILE A 497 20.71 -4.41 5.89
CA ILE A 497 19.28 -4.48 5.54
C ILE A 497 19.00 -3.76 4.22
N GLU A 498 19.59 -2.59 4.00
CA GLU A 498 19.47 -1.84 2.75
C GLU A 498 20.04 -2.63 1.56
N ILE A 499 21.22 -3.24 1.72
CA ILE A 499 21.87 -4.05 0.70
C ILE A 499 21.05 -5.30 0.36
N CYS A 500 20.59 -6.03 1.37
CA CYS A 500 19.93 -7.33 1.18
C CYS A 500 18.48 -7.22 0.71
N ASN A 501 17.85 -6.05 0.86
CA ASN A 501 16.50 -5.78 0.38
C ASN A 501 16.46 -4.95 -0.92
N GLU A 502 17.60 -4.71 -1.58
CA GLU A 502 17.64 -4.02 -2.87
C GLU A 502 16.85 -4.82 -3.92
N PRO A 503 15.70 -4.31 -4.43
CA PRO A 503 14.77 -5.12 -5.25
C PRO A 503 15.37 -5.67 -6.53
N ARG A 504 16.40 -4.99 -7.06
CA ARG A 504 16.94 -5.24 -8.39
C ARG A 504 18.17 -6.16 -8.40
N LYS A 505 18.79 -6.44 -7.25
CA LYS A 505 19.92 -7.38 -7.14
C LYS A 505 19.82 -8.17 -5.83
N ARG A 506 20.09 -9.49 -5.89
CA ARG A 506 20.17 -10.34 -4.69
C ARG A 506 21.62 -10.65 -4.38
N PRO A 507 22.34 -9.77 -3.65
CA PRO A 507 23.63 -10.15 -3.10
C PRO A 507 23.42 -11.34 -2.14
N ASN A 508 24.48 -12.12 -1.92
CA ASN A 508 24.37 -13.34 -1.12
C ASN A 508 24.24 -12.96 0.37
N CYS A 509 23.01 -12.95 0.88
CA CYS A 509 22.67 -12.58 2.25
C CYS A 509 22.13 -13.80 3.00
N THR A 510 23.02 -14.75 3.32
CA THR A 510 22.58 -16.03 3.91
C THR A 510 22.29 -15.93 5.41
N ARG A 511 22.91 -14.97 6.09
CA ARG A 511 22.87 -14.82 7.55
C ARG A 511 22.96 -13.35 7.95
N ALA A 512 22.47 -13.02 9.14
CA ALA A 512 22.60 -11.68 9.70
C ALA A 512 23.85 -11.49 10.56
N GLU A 513 24.40 -12.57 11.13
CA GLU A 513 25.59 -12.52 11.98
C GLU A 513 26.87 -12.76 11.16
N PRO A 514 27.87 -11.85 11.22
CA PRO A 514 29.12 -12.02 10.48
C PRO A 514 29.94 -13.18 11.06
N MET A 515 30.68 -13.84 10.18
CA MET A 515 31.59 -14.92 10.52
C MET A 515 32.94 -14.34 10.94
N LEU A 516 33.31 -14.57 12.20
CA LEU A 516 34.54 -14.06 12.77
C LEU A 516 35.71 -15.03 12.56
N VAL A 517 35.43 -16.33 12.65
CA VAL A 517 36.42 -17.40 12.49
C VAL A 517 35.82 -18.52 11.64
N ASN A 518 36.60 -19.02 10.68
CA ASN A 518 36.28 -20.19 9.87
C ASN A 518 37.53 -21.08 9.73
N ILE A 519 37.57 -22.18 10.48
CA ILE A 519 38.72 -23.07 10.50
C ILE A 519 38.31 -24.44 9.94
N PRO A 520 38.86 -24.88 8.80
CA PRO A 520 38.64 -26.23 8.31
C PRO A 520 39.42 -27.24 9.15
N VAL A 521 38.70 -28.21 9.71
CA VAL A 521 39.27 -29.29 10.51
C VAL A 521 39.34 -30.56 9.66
N TRP A 522 40.53 -31.14 9.59
CA TRP A 522 40.84 -32.31 8.78
C TRP A 522 41.13 -33.50 9.69
N GLU A 523 40.59 -34.66 9.36
CA GLU A 523 40.92 -35.93 10.02
C GLU A 523 42.22 -36.52 9.46
N SER A 524 42.43 -36.37 8.16
CA SER A 524 43.63 -36.79 7.44
C SER A 524 43.93 -35.84 6.28
N ALA A 525 45.05 -36.01 5.58
CA ALA A 525 45.46 -35.16 4.46
C ALA A 525 44.42 -35.09 3.31
N SER A 526 43.52 -36.07 3.22
CA SER A 526 42.48 -36.13 2.17
C SER A 526 41.05 -36.02 2.71
N THR A 527 40.84 -36.14 4.03
CA THR A 527 39.48 -36.23 4.61
C THR A 527 39.20 -35.03 5.51
N LYS A 528 38.34 -34.14 5.02
CA LYS A 528 37.83 -33.00 5.79
C LYS A 528 36.73 -33.47 6.75
N LEU A 529 36.89 -33.19 8.03
CA LEU A 529 35.92 -33.55 9.07
C LEU A 529 34.76 -32.55 9.11
N GLY A 530 35.08 -31.26 9.00
CA GLY A 530 34.11 -30.16 9.03
C GLY A 530 34.78 -28.80 9.16
N ASP A 531 33.98 -27.75 9.34
CA ASP A 531 34.46 -26.38 9.59
C ASP A 531 33.99 -25.91 10.97
N VAL A 532 34.91 -25.36 11.76
CA VAL A 532 34.57 -24.62 12.99
C VAL A 532 34.30 -23.18 12.59
N LYS A 533 33.03 -22.77 12.71
CA LYS A 533 32.53 -21.44 12.33
C LYS A 533 32.03 -20.70 13.56
N VAL A 534 32.67 -19.59 13.92
CA VAL A 534 32.26 -18.73 15.04
C VAL A 534 31.64 -17.46 14.50
N LEU A 535 30.38 -17.21 14.84
CA LEU A 535 29.63 -16.00 14.45
C LEU A 535 29.72 -14.92 15.55
N GLU A 536 29.50 -13.66 15.16
CA GLU A 536 29.48 -12.53 16.11
C GLU A 536 28.40 -12.73 17.19
N GLY A 537 28.84 -12.75 18.46
CA GLY A 537 27.97 -12.92 19.63
C GLY A 537 27.90 -14.34 20.19
N GLN A 538 28.51 -15.33 19.54
CA GLN A 538 28.66 -16.69 20.09
C GLN A 538 29.87 -16.78 21.03
N GLU A 539 29.76 -17.61 22.07
CA GLU A 539 30.91 -17.97 22.90
C GLU A 539 31.77 -18.99 22.13
N PRO A 540 33.03 -18.69 21.80
CA PRO A 540 33.83 -19.59 20.97
C PRO A 540 34.06 -20.96 21.61
N VAL A 541 34.17 -21.01 22.95
CA VAL A 541 34.36 -22.27 23.70
C VAL A 541 33.15 -23.21 23.55
N ASP A 542 31.94 -22.67 23.51
CA ASP A 542 30.71 -23.47 23.32
C ASP A 542 30.63 -24.00 21.89
N VAL A 543 31.03 -23.19 20.89
CA VAL A 543 31.07 -23.59 19.47
C VAL A 543 32.07 -24.72 19.24
N VAL A 544 33.28 -24.60 19.80
CA VAL A 544 34.30 -25.66 19.73
C VAL A 544 33.80 -26.93 20.41
N TYR A 545 33.17 -26.82 21.58
CA TYR A 545 32.58 -27.97 22.26
C TYR A 545 31.48 -28.64 21.41
N ALA A 546 30.57 -27.86 20.81
CA ALA A 546 29.50 -28.38 19.96
C ALA A 546 30.06 -29.11 18.72
N PHE A 547 31.13 -28.58 18.12
CA PHE A 547 31.85 -29.25 17.03
C PHE A 547 32.45 -30.58 17.48
N MET A 548 33.14 -30.59 18.63
CA MET A 548 33.73 -31.81 19.18
C MET A 548 32.68 -32.85 19.55
N GLU A 549 31.52 -32.44 20.06
CA GLU A 549 30.40 -33.33 20.40
C GLU A 549 29.76 -33.95 19.16
N LYS A 550 29.60 -33.18 18.08
CA LYS A 550 29.07 -33.68 16.82
C LYS A 550 29.97 -34.74 16.16
N HIS A 551 31.29 -34.64 16.36
CA HIS A 551 32.28 -35.52 15.72
C HIS A 551 32.98 -36.49 16.70
N ASP A 552 32.52 -36.59 17.94
CA ASP A 552 33.06 -37.46 19.01
C ASP A 552 34.59 -37.33 19.25
N LEU A 553 35.12 -36.10 19.19
CA LEU A 553 36.57 -35.80 19.27
C LEU A 553 37.12 -35.64 20.71
N PHE A 554 36.39 -36.05 21.73
CA PHE A 554 36.81 -35.81 23.13
C PHE A 554 37.95 -36.70 23.60
N GLN A 555 38.13 -37.87 22.99
CA GLN A 555 39.19 -38.83 23.31
C GLN A 555 40.42 -38.70 22.39
N THR A 556 40.39 -37.79 21.40
CA THR A 556 41.47 -37.58 20.42
C THR A 556 42.41 -36.44 20.85
N ALA A 557 43.00 -36.55 22.04
CA ALA A 557 44.09 -35.64 22.42
C ALA A 557 45.26 -35.81 21.44
N PRO A 558 45.90 -34.73 20.94
CA PRO A 558 45.83 -33.34 21.41
C PRO A 558 44.86 -32.41 20.63
N LEU A 559 44.03 -32.94 19.72
CA LEU A 559 43.20 -32.13 18.81
C LEU A 559 42.22 -31.21 19.57
N ASN A 560 41.68 -31.70 20.70
CA ASN A 560 40.73 -30.97 21.53
C ASN A 560 41.32 -29.67 22.15
N THR A 561 42.50 -29.76 22.75
CA THR A 561 43.18 -28.61 23.37
C THR A 561 43.67 -27.64 22.31
N SER A 562 44.21 -28.14 21.20
CA SER A 562 44.75 -27.29 20.14
C SER A 562 43.68 -26.51 19.38
N LEU A 563 42.50 -27.09 19.14
CA LEU A 563 41.39 -26.37 18.48
C LEU A 563 40.87 -25.21 19.34
N LEU A 564 40.71 -25.44 20.65
CA LEU A 564 40.27 -24.41 21.58
C LEU A 564 41.29 -23.27 21.69
N GLU A 565 42.58 -23.61 21.80
CA GLU A 565 43.66 -22.63 21.82
C GLU A 565 43.75 -21.82 20.52
N LEU A 566 43.60 -22.47 19.36
CA LEU A 566 43.63 -21.81 18.06
C LEU A 566 42.48 -20.79 17.91
N VAL A 567 41.28 -21.15 18.34
CA VAL A 567 40.11 -20.27 18.29
C VAL A 567 40.24 -19.14 19.31
N CYS A 568 40.59 -19.43 20.57
CA CYS A 568 40.65 -18.42 21.63
C CYS A 568 41.87 -17.50 21.57
N ASN A 569 42.94 -17.89 20.87
CA ASN A 569 44.09 -17.00 20.63
C ASN A 569 43.91 -16.10 19.38
N SER A 570 42.81 -16.27 18.64
CA SER A 570 42.49 -15.39 17.52
C SER A 570 42.18 -13.98 18.00
N THR A 571 42.69 -12.96 17.31
CA THR A 571 42.37 -11.55 17.60
C THR A 571 40.94 -11.15 17.21
N ARG A 572 40.21 -12.03 16.52
CA ARG A 572 38.85 -11.77 16.01
C ARG A 572 37.73 -12.13 16.99
N VAL A 573 38.02 -12.87 18.05
CA VAL A 573 37.01 -13.34 19.03
C VAL A 573 37.51 -13.16 20.45
N GLU A 574 36.59 -13.02 21.39
CA GLU A 574 36.89 -12.96 22.82
C GLU A 574 36.29 -14.20 23.51
N CYS A 575 37.14 -15.03 24.13
CA CYS A 575 36.69 -16.15 24.95
C CYS A 575 36.44 -15.66 26.37
N SER A 576 35.19 -15.37 26.69
CA SER A 576 34.78 -14.85 28.00
C SER A 576 34.83 -15.94 29.09
N ARG A 577 34.70 -17.21 28.70
CA ARG A 577 34.69 -18.36 29.61
C ARG A 577 35.76 -19.38 29.27
N LYS A 578 36.23 -20.08 30.31
CA LYS A 578 37.10 -21.26 30.16
C LYS A 578 36.33 -22.58 30.07
N GLN A 579 35.11 -22.63 30.62
CA GLN A 579 34.29 -23.83 30.62
C GLN A 579 33.17 -23.73 29.57
N PRO A 580 33.04 -24.72 28.68
CA PRO A 580 31.95 -24.77 27.71
C PRO A 580 30.63 -25.01 28.43
N ARG A 581 29.58 -24.47 27.84
CA ARG A 581 28.19 -24.77 28.15
C ARG A 581 27.57 -25.40 26.92
N ARG A 582 26.58 -26.26 27.16
CA ARG A 582 25.92 -26.98 26.10
C ARG A 582 24.82 -26.13 25.47
N THR A 583 24.85 -26.01 24.15
CA THR A 583 23.74 -25.50 23.36
C THR A 583 22.63 -26.55 23.34
N LEU A 584 21.45 -26.20 23.84
CA LEU A 584 20.33 -27.14 23.94
C LEU A 584 19.57 -27.24 22.61
N PHE A 585 19.31 -26.09 22.00
CA PHE A 585 18.67 -25.96 20.71
C PHE A 585 18.98 -24.58 20.10
N SER A 586 18.72 -24.44 18.80
CA SER A 586 18.77 -23.17 18.09
C SER A 586 17.42 -22.85 17.46
N VAL A 587 17.09 -21.56 17.40
CA VAL A 587 15.88 -21.02 16.78
C VAL A 587 16.30 -20.14 15.62
N GLN A 588 15.71 -20.37 14.45
CA GLN A 588 15.88 -19.50 13.30
C GLN A 588 14.78 -18.44 13.31
N ALA A 589 15.16 -17.17 13.22
CA ALA A 589 14.24 -16.05 13.16
C ALA A 589 14.55 -15.19 11.93
N SER A 590 13.55 -14.88 11.12
CA SER A 590 13.73 -14.02 9.95
C SER A 590 13.21 -12.60 10.24
N TYR A 591 14.05 -11.59 9.98
CA TYR A 591 13.69 -10.19 10.14
C TYR A 591 14.31 -9.35 9.03
N ALA A 592 13.52 -8.45 8.46
CA ALA A 592 13.94 -7.58 7.35
C ALA A 592 14.64 -8.35 6.20
N GLY A 593 14.14 -9.56 5.86
CA GLY A 593 14.70 -10.40 4.80
C GLY A 593 15.96 -11.21 5.18
N LEU A 594 16.47 -11.06 6.41
CA LEU A 594 17.67 -11.75 6.89
C LEU A 594 17.33 -12.85 7.89
N SER A 595 18.09 -13.96 7.85
CA SER A 595 17.98 -15.04 8.82
C SER A 595 18.95 -14.84 9.98
N HIS A 596 18.41 -14.84 11.20
CA HIS A 596 19.14 -14.80 12.46
C HIS A 596 19.12 -16.17 13.13
N THR A 597 20.23 -16.58 13.71
CA THR A 597 20.32 -17.81 14.52
C THR A 597 20.41 -17.45 16.00
N LEU A 598 19.40 -17.82 16.78
CA LEU A 598 19.39 -17.67 18.23
C LEU A 598 19.68 -19.02 18.91
N GLU A 599 20.79 -19.14 19.62
CA GLU A 599 21.15 -20.35 20.35
C GLU A 599 20.75 -20.25 21.82
N TYR A 600 20.02 -21.26 22.31
CA TYR A 600 19.75 -21.40 23.74
C TYR A 600 20.85 -22.23 24.38
N VAL A 601 21.85 -21.52 24.91
CA VAL A 601 22.91 -22.11 25.74
C VAL A 601 22.42 -22.22 27.18
N ARG A 602 22.63 -23.38 27.80
CA ARG A 602 22.21 -23.62 29.19
C ARG A 602 22.77 -22.54 30.14
N PRO A 603 21.94 -21.82 30.91
CA PRO A 603 22.42 -20.85 31.89
C PRO A 603 22.97 -21.53 33.16
N GLU A 604 23.63 -20.76 34.03
CA GLU A 604 24.00 -21.24 35.37
C GLU A 604 22.79 -21.47 36.27
N SER A 605 21.76 -20.63 36.11
CA SER A 605 20.47 -20.75 36.78
C SER A 605 19.36 -20.43 35.78
N ASP A 606 18.29 -21.23 35.81
CA ASP A 606 17.09 -21.00 35.01
C ASP A 606 16.36 -19.71 35.40
N TRP A 607 16.55 -19.26 36.65
CA TRP A 607 15.92 -18.06 37.23
C TRP A 607 16.98 -17.07 37.68
N ILE A 608 16.85 -15.82 37.23
CA ILE A 608 17.70 -14.70 37.63
C ILE A 608 16.86 -13.77 38.49
N CYS A 609 17.25 -13.61 39.76
CA CYS A 609 16.50 -12.84 40.75
C CYS A 609 17.25 -11.56 41.13
N GLU A 610 16.62 -10.41 40.93
CA GLU A 610 17.13 -9.10 41.35
C GLU A 610 16.40 -8.63 42.61
N THR A 611 17.15 -8.06 43.54
CA THR A 611 16.60 -7.53 44.79
C THR A 611 16.07 -6.11 44.56
N GLU A 612 14.80 -5.87 44.82
CA GLU A 612 14.19 -4.56 44.67
C GLU A 612 14.55 -3.63 45.85
N LEU A 613 14.69 -2.33 45.56
CA LEU A 613 15.08 -1.27 46.51
C LEU A 613 14.18 -1.16 47.76
N HIS A 614 12.95 -1.69 47.70
CA HIS A 614 11.96 -1.61 48.78
C HIS A 614 11.68 -2.94 49.49
N GLY A 615 12.53 -3.95 49.31
CA GLY A 615 12.38 -5.25 49.96
C GLY A 615 11.44 -6.16 49.17
N GLY A 616 12.02 -6.89 48.23
CA GLY A 616 11.37 -7.88 47.38
C GLY A 616 12.39 -8.50 46.44
N GLN A 617 12.11 -9.68 45.88
CA GLN A 617 12.97 -10.31 44.88
C GLN A 617 12.14 -10.52 43.61
N ARG A 618 12.54 -9.89 42.51
CA ARG A 618 11.94 -10.11 41.21
C ARG A 618 12.75 -11.15 40.45
N CYS A 619 12.20 -12.34 40.30
CA CYS A 619 12.81 -13.43 39.54
C CYS A 619 12.25 -13.48 38.13
N VAL A 620 13.13 -13.52 37.14
CA VAL A 620 12.80 -13.62 35.73
C VAL A 620 13.47 -14.88 35.16
N HIS A 621 12.74 -15.65 34.36
CA HIS A 621 13.31 -16.84 33.73
C HIS A 621 14.31 -16.45 32.64
N TYR A 622 15.40 -17.20 32.49
CA TYR A 622 16.49 -16.87 31.55
C TYR A 622 16.02 -16.72 30.09
N VAL A 623 14.99 -17.48 29.67
CA VAL A 623 14.38 -17.33 28.33
C VAL A 623 13.83 -15.92 28.06
N GLU A 624 13.30 -15.24 29.07
CA GLU A 624 12.79 -13.87 28.94
C GLU A 624 13.95 -12.88 28.77
N ILE A 625 15.02 -13.07 29.53
CA ILE A 625 16.23 -12.25 29.41
C ILE A 625 16.90 -12.46 28.05
N LEU A 626 16.95 -13.70 27.56
CA LEU A 626 17.51 -14.02 26.25
C LEU A 626 16.67 -13.41 25.13
N ALA A 627 15.33 -13.55 25.17
CA ALA A 627 14.43 -12.94 24.20
C ALA A 627 14.60 -11.41 24.15
N LYS A 628 14.62 -10.76 25.32
CA LYS A 628 14.83 -9.32 25.44
C LYS A 628 16.17 -8.88 24.85
N LYS A 629 17.28 -9.51 25.25
CA LYS A 629 18.62 -9.18 24.74
C LYS A 629 18.73 -9.37 23.24
N PHE A 630 18.13 -10.43 22.71
CA PHE A 630 18.11 -10.70 21.28
C PHE A 630 17.35 -9.60 20.52
N CYS A 631 16.16 -9.24 20.98
CA CYS A 631 15.35 -8.18 20.36
C CYS A 631 16.01 -6.80 20.45
N GLU A 632 16.59 -6.44 21.60
CA GLU A 632 17.31 -5.17 21.78
C GLU A 632 18.52 -5.05 20.84
N ARG A 633 19.19 -6.18 20.55
CA ARG A 633 20.37 -6.22 19.69
C ARG A 633 20.05 -6.29 18.20
N HIS A 634 19.02 -7.05 17.79
CA HIS A 634 18.80 -7.40 16.39
C HIS A 634 17.49 -6.85 15.80
N MET A 635 16.47 -6.56 16.60
CA MET A 635 15.13 -6.22 16.15
C MET A 635 14.55 -5.02 16.93
N TYR A 636 15.37 -3.99 17.11
CA TYR A 636 15.08 -2.86 18.02
C TYR A 636 13.86 -2.02 17.60
N ASP A 637 13.49 -2.02 16.32
CA ASP A 637 12.32 -1.29 15.80
C ASP A 637 11.02 -2.11 15.88
N TRP A 638 11.07 -3.41 16.22
CA TRP A 638 9.91 -4.28 16.21
C TRP A 638 9.33 -4.49 17.63
N GLY A 639 8.31 -3.71 17.96
CA GLY A 639 7.68 -3.73 19.29
C GLY A 639 7.05 -5.06 19.72
N ALA A 640 6.79 -6.00 18.79
CA ALA A 640 6.27 -7.34 19.11
C ALA A 640 7.35 -8.44 19.13
N CYS A 641 8.63 -8.08 18.99
CA CYS A 641 9.72 -9.06 18.93
C CYS A 641 9.80 -9.91 20.20
N GLU A 642 9.82 -9.26 21.37
CA GLU A 642 10.11 -9.94 22.65
C GLU A 642 9.07 -11.03 22.94
N SER A 643 7.78 -10.74 22.74
CA SER A 643 6.71 -11.72 22.97
C SER A 643 6.77 -12.91 22.01
N ARG A 644 7.07 -12.68 20.73
CA ARG A 644 7.18 -13.73 19.70
C ARG A 644 8.40 -14.64 19.92
N ILE A 645 9.56 -14.05 20.19
CA ILE A 645 10.78 -14.81 20.45
C ILE A 645 10.64 -15.59 21.77
N LEU A 646 10.04 -14.98 22.80
CA LEU A 646 9.77 -15.65 24.07
C LEU A 646 8.88 -16.89 23.90
N GLU A 647 7.79 -16.78 23.14
CA GLU A 647 6.89 -17.89 22.85
C GLU A 647 7.64 -19.03 22.13
N ALA A 648 8.41 -18.69 21.09
CA ALA A 648 9.20 -19.66 20.34
C ALA A 648 10.25 -20.37 21.22
N LEU A 649 10.97 -19.63 22.07
CA LEU A 649 11.96 -20.19 23.00
C LEU A 649 11.32 -21.14 24.02
N ARG A 650 10.17 -20.76 24.60
CA ARG A 650 9.45 -21.61 25.57
C ARG A 650 8.99 -22.92 24.93
N GLN A 651 8.39 -22.84 23.75
CA GLN A 651 7.93 -24.03 23.02
C GLN A 651 9.09 -24.97 22.66
N GLN A 652 10.21 -24.42 22.19
CA GLN A 652 11.39 -25.24 21.87
C GLN A 652 12.06 -25.82 23.11
N LEU A 653 12.06 -25.10 24.23
CA LEU A 653 12.57 -25.60 25.51
C LEU A 653 11.73 -26.79 26.01
N GLU A 654 10.41 -26.71 25.95
CA GLU A 654 9.51 -27.82 26.30
C GLU A 654 9.75 -29.04 25.41
N TYR A 655 9.87 -28.84 24.09
CA TYR A 655 10.15 -29.90 23.14
C TYR A 655 11.52 -30.56 23.40
N TYR A 656 12.53 -29.73 23.68
CA TYR A 656 13.86 -30.19 24.05
C TYR A 656 13.81 -31.04 25.33
N GLU A 657 13.14 -30.58 26.38
CA GLU A 657 13.04 -31.32 27.64
C GLU A 657 12.41 -32.71 27.44
N ILE A 658 11.30 -32.79 26.70
CA ILE A 658 10.63 -34.07 26.40
C ILE A 658 11.58 -35.02 25.65
N ARG A 659 12.33 -34.51 24.66
CA ARG A 659 13.30 -35.32 23.89
C ARG A 659 14.49 -35.74 24.74
N MET A 660 15.01 -34.84 25.56
CA MET A 660 16.18 -35.08 26.41
C MET A 660 15.92 -36.23 27.39
N TRP A 661 14.75 -36.28 28.03
CA TRP A 661 14.40 -37.36 28.97
C TRP A 661 14.18 -38.72 28.29
N LYS A 662 13.89 -38.74 26.98
CA LYS A 662 13.80 -39.97 26.17
C LYS A 662 15.16 -40.36 25.57
N ALA A 663 16.09 -39.42 25.46
CA ALA A 663 17.40 -39.65 24.86
C ALA A 663 18.32 -40.50 25.74
N LYS A 664 19.33 -41.12 25.11
CA LYS A 664 20.36 -41.92 25.78
C LYS A 664 21.50 -41.08 26.38
N ASP A 665 21.50 -39.77 26.13
CA ASP A 665 22.55 -38.87 26.59
C ASP A 665 22.44 -38.62 28.11
N MET A 666 23.42 -39.14 28.85
CA MET A 666 23.45 -39.04 30.32
C MET A 666 23.94 -37.68 30.79
N TYR A 667 24.83 -37.02 30.03
CA TYR A 667 25.30 -35.68 30.34
C TYR A 667 24.17 -34.66 30.16
N ALA A 668 23.35 -34.82 29.11
CA ALA A 668 22.18 -33.97 28.86
C ALA A 668 21.22 -33.97 30.05
N LYS A 669 20.97 -35.17 30.64
CA LYS A 669 20.09 -35.39 31.80
C LYS A 669 20.59 -34.73 33.07
N LEU A 670 21.90 -34.78 33.33
CA LEU A 670 22.51 -34.11 34.48
C LEU A 670 22.76 -32.62 34.25
N GLY A 671 22.53 -32.12 33.05
CA GLY A 671 22.76 -30.71 32.78
C GLY A 671 24.21 -30.37 32.41
N LEU A 672 25.05 -31.36 32.12
CA LEU A 672 26.51 -31.22 32.06
C LEU A 672 27.09 -31.38 30.66
N VAL A 673 28.35 -31.02 30.51
CA VAL A 673 29.21 -31.26 29.34
C VAL A 673 30.09 -32.51 29.57
N LYS A 674 30.58 -33.16 28.51
CA LYS A 674 31.43 -34.37 28.65
C LYS A 674 32.70 -34.14 29.48
N THR A 675 33.20 -32.90 29.51
CA THR A 675 34.38 -32.49 30.29
C THR A 675 34.10 -32.21 31.77
N ALA A 676 32.88 -32.46 32.27
CA ALA A 676 32.51 -32.18 33.65
C ALA A 676 33.32 -33.02 34.67
N SER A 677 33.73 -32.39 35.77
CA SER A 677 34.43 -33.06 36.88
C SER A 677 33.47 -33.88 37.72
N ARG A 678 34.01 -34.76 38.58
CA ARG A 678 33.19 -35.57 39.49
C ARG A 678 32.40 -34.70 40.46
N GLU A 679 33.01 -33.65 40.99
CA GLU A 679 32.35 -32.71 41.90
C GLU A 679 31.17 -32.00 41.22
N GLN A 680 31.30 -31.68 39.94
CA GLN A 680 30.21 -31.09 39.16
C GLN A 680 29.07 -32.09 38.91
N ILE A 681 29.40 -33.37 38.68
CA ILE A 681 28.42 -34.46 38.56
C ILE A 681 27.65 -34.65 39.86
N ASP A 682 28.35 -34.69 40.99
CA ASP A 682 27.75 -34.84 42.33
C ASP A 682 26.84 -33.64 42.66
N ALA A 683 27.30 -32.41 42.40
CA ALA A 683 26.53 -31.19 42.65
C ALA A 683 25.26 -31.13 41.78
N ALA A 684 25.36 -31.47 40.49
CA ALA A 684 24.23 -31.46 39.57
C ALA A 684 23.17 -32.50 39.97
N TYR A 685 23.60 -33.73 40.27
CA TYR A 685 22.69 -34.79 40.71
C TYR A 685 21.95 -34.42 42.01
N ASN A 686 22.67 -33.94 43.02
CA ASN A 686 22.09 -33.53 44.31
C ASN A 686 21.08 -32.38 44.17
N THR A 687 21.26 -31.51 43.17
CA THR A 687 20.33 -30.43 42.87
C THR A 687 19.09 -30.94 42.13
N LEU A 688 19.28 -31.77 41.10
CA LEU A 688 18.18 -32.27 40.26
C LEU A 688 17.27 -33.25 40.98
N VAL A 689 17.79 -34.10 41.86
CA VAL A 689 16.99 -35.05 42.66
C VAL A 689 16.04 -34.33 43.63
N LYS A 690 16.42 -33.16 44.14
CA LYS A 690 15.51 -32.34 44.97
C LYS A 690 14.34 -31.81 44.17
N ARG A 691 14.53 -31.55 42.87
CA ARG A 691 13.50 -31.06 41.94
C ARG A 691 12.62 -32.20 41.40
N PHE A 692 13.24 -33.30 40.98
CA PHE A 692 12.60 -34.47 40.39
C PHE A 692 12.74 -35.66 41.34
N ASN A 693 11.90 -35.71 42.36
CA ASN A 693 11.93 -36.78 43.35
C ASN A 693 11.08 -37.98 42.90
N ASN A 694 11.21 -39.11 43.61
CA ASN A 694 10.50 -40.34 43.27
C ASN A 694 8.97 -40.23 43.38
N GLU A 695 8.46 -39.27 44.16
CA GLU A 695 7.02 -39.10 44.40
C GLU A 695 6.36 -38.26 43.30
N THR A 696 7.04 -37.21 42.82
CA THR A 696 6.49 -36.29 41.82
C THR A 696 6.77 -36.75 40.40
N GLU A 697 7.99 -37.22 40.12
CA GLU A 697 8.44 -37.55 38.76
C GLU A 697 9.32 -38.82 38.74
N PRO A 698 8.76 -40.01 39.04
CA PRO A 698 9.53 -41.25 39.23
C PRO A 698 10.37 -41.63 38.01
N TYR A 699 9.83 -41.46 36.80
CA TYR A 699 10.55 -41.73 35.55
C TYR A 699 11.83 -40.88 35.40
N LYS A 700 11.75 -39.58 35.70
CA LYS A 700 12.91 -38.69 35.63
C LYS A 700 13.92 -39.01 36.73
N TYR A 701 13.43 -39.31 37.93
CA TYR A 701 14.26 -39.71 39.07
C TYR A 701 15.11 -40.96 38.76
N ASP A 702 14.51 -42.01 38.20
CA ASP A 702 15.22 -43.23 37.80
C ASP A 702 16.29 -42.94 36.73
N LYS A 703 15.98 -42.08 35.76
CA LYS A 703 16.93 -41.67 34.71
C LYS A 703 18.09 -40.84 35.25
N LEU A 704 17.86 -39.99 36.26
CA LEU A 704 18.92 -39.25 36.95
C LEU A 704 19.84 -40.20 37.73
N LYS A 705 19.26 -41.19 38.42
CA LYS A 705 20.04 -42.20 39.17
C LYS A 705 20.89 -43.05 38.24
N GLU A 706 20.33 -43.45 37.08
CA GLU A 706 21.05 -44.15 36.03
C GLU A 706 22.23 -43.31 35.50
N ALA A 707 21.97 -42.04 35.16
CA ALA A 707 23.01 -41.12 34.67
C ALA A 707 24.12 -40.91 35.71
N TYR A 708 23.77 -40.70 36.98
CA TYR A 708 24.74 -40.54 38.05
C TYR A 708 25.58 -41.80 38.28
N ARG A 709 24.97 -42.99 38.30
CA ARG A 709 25.69 -44.27 38.45
C ARG A 709 26.77 -44.44 37.38
N VAL A 710 26.45 -44.12 36.13
CA VAL A 710 27.37 -44.27 34.99
C VAL A 710 28.45 -43.18 35.00
N LEU A 711 28.08 -41.93 35.27
CA LEU A 711 29.01 -40.80 35.11
C LEU A 711 29.91 -40.54 36.34
N SER A 712 29.48 -40.95 37.55
CA SER A 712 30.28 -40.77 38.78
C SER A 712 31.37 -41.83 38.95
N ASP A 713 31.24 -42.99 38.31
CA ASP A 713 32.25 -44.04 38.28
C ASP A 713 33.26 -43.76 37.13
N PRO A 714 34.55 -43.56 37.44
CA PRO A 714 35.55 -43.21 36.42
C PRO A 714 35.68 -44.22 35.28
N GLU A 715 35.48 -45.50 35.57
CA GLU A 715 35.63 -46.57 34.58
C GLU A 715 34.36 -46.69 33.72
N GLU A 716 33.16 -46.65 34.31
CA GLU A 716 31.90 -46.59 33.53
C GLU A 716 31.86 -45.36 32.62
N LYS A 717 32.28 -44.20 33.14
CA LYS A 717 32.37 -42.96 32.36
C LYS A 717 33.31 -43.10 31.16
N TYR A 718 34.48 -43.72 31.35
CA TYR A 718 35.43 -43.95 30.26
C TYR A 718 34.80 -44.74 29.10
N TYR A 719 34.16 -45.88 29.39
CA TYR A 719 33.51 -46.69 28.35
C TYR A 719 32.28 -46.00 27.75
N TYR A 720 31.58 -45.17 28.51
CA TYR A 720 30.48 -44.36 28.01
C TYR A 720 30.96 -43.32 26.98
N ASP A 721 32.11 -42.69 27.24
CA ASP A 721 32.70 -41.63 26.41
C ASP A 721 33.44 -42.14 25.17
N LEU A 722 33.68 -43.45 25.05
CA LEU A 722 34.29 -44.02 23.86
C LEU A 722 33.42 -43.79 22.61
N PRO A 723 34.03 -43.39 21.48
CA PRO A 723 33.31 -43.27 20.22
C PRO A 723 32.75 -44.64 19.84
N CYS A 724 31.52 -44.68 19.35
CA CYS A 724 30.97 -45.94 18.89
C CYS A 724 31.44 -46.28 17.48
N VAL A 725 31.65 -47.56 17.25
CA VAL A 725 32.02 -48.07 15.93
C VAL A 725 30.75 -48.22 15.12
N LYS A 726 30.62 -47.44 14.05
CA LYS A 726 29.48 -47.56 13.11
C LYS A 726 29.63 -48.84 12.31
N LEU A 727 28.71 -49.77 12.54
CA LEU A 727 28.63 -51.06 11.84
C LEU A 727 27.35 -51.06 11.00
N PHE A 728 27.47 -51.43 9.72
CA PHE A 728 26.36 -51.46 8.76
C PHE A 728 25.58 -50.13 8.61
N GLY A 729 26.23 -48.99 8.84
CA GLY A 729 25.66 -47.65 8.59
C GLY A 729 24.56 -47.18 9.55
N CYS A 730 24.03 -48.05 10.43
CA CYS A 730 22.93 -47.72 11.35
C CYS A 730 23.04 -48.36 12.75
N LEU A 731 24.08 -49.16 13.01
CA LEU A 731 24.32 -49.76 14.32
C LEU A 731 25.56 -49.15 14.96
N CYS A 732 25.37 -48.61 16.16
CA CYS A 732 26.41 -48.05 17.02
C CYS A 732 26.88 -49.18 17.96
N GLY A 733 28.08 -49.70 17.69
CA GLY A 733 28.74 -50.72 18.51
C GLY A 733 29.59 -50.06 19.61
N LYS A 734 29.19 -50.19 20.88
CA LYS A 734 29.96 -49.69 22.03
C LYS A 734 30.66 -50.82 22.77
N ARG A 735 31.95 -50.64 23.04
CA ARG A 735 32.73 -51.56 23.88
C ARG A 735 32.28 -51.46 25.34
N GLN A 736 32.13 -52.61 25.98
CA GLN A 736 31.78 -52.75 27.38
C GLN A 736 32.99 -53.18 28.22
N LYS A 737 32.85 -53.08 29.55
CA LYS A 737 33.89 -53.45 30.52
C LYS A 737 34.31 -54.92 30.43
N ASP A 738 33.40 -55.80 30.05
CA ASP A 738 33.62 -57.25 29.93
C ASP A 738 34.30 -57.66 28.62
N GLY A 739 34.70 -56.69 27.77
CA GLY A 739 35.25 -56.93 26.44
C GLY A 739 34.20 -57.21 25.37
N GLY A 740 32.91 -57.21 25.73
CA GLY A 740 31.79 -57.32 24.80
C GLY A 740 31.56 -56.05 23.99
N ILE A 741 30.82 -56.17 22.88
CA ILE A 741 30.34 -55.04 22.09
C ILE A 741 28.81 -55.06 22.14
N THR A 742 28.20 -54.02 22.69
CA THR A 742 26.76 -53.83 22.62
C THR A 742 26.41 -53.07 21.35
N PHE A 743 25.50 -53.66 20.58
CA PHE A 743 24.97 -53.04 19.38
C PHE A 743 23.67 -52.35 19.73
N THR A 744 23.61 -51.05 19.49
CA THR A 744 22.37 -50.30 19.57
C THR A 744 22.06 -49.66 18.23
N PRO A 745 20.78 -49.56 17.83
CA PRO A 745 20.38 -48.69 16.73
C PRO A 745 20.88 -47.27 17.04
N ASP A 746 21.60 -46.69 16.07
CA ASP A 746 22.10 -45.31 16.08
C ASP A 746 20.91 -44.33 16.01
#